data_AF-A0A3R9I032-F1
#
_entry.id   AF-A0A3R9I032-F1
#
_cell.length_a   1.000
_cell.length_b   1.000
_cell.length_c   1.000
_cell.angle_alpha   90.00
_cell.angle_beta   90.00
_cell.angle_gamma   90.00
#
_symmetry.space_group_name_H-M   'P 1'
#
loop_
_entity.id
_entity.type
_entity.pdbx_description
1 polymer ?
#
loop_
_entity_poly.entity_id
_entity_poly.type
_entity_poly.pdbx_seq_one_letter_code
_entity_poly.pdbx_strand_id
1 'polypeptide(L)'
;MPNHFSNEVDGQLKFYQDYLPLVDKTLKIDDILTDYTDGIVNGNLLEFKVVINDINTVLFQAIKYLSARRIKGKEIPKNILLVSLTNKKIYVFDSQEYLTHIEKVYFGGASVKTSGFSSGNPHAVLEYGKNTLDEDHLIKLLRSKQYTKINIDENCIVGWAERFYRENKGAKKSDFIGDHTGKVKIIGEIRKPEKLKEFINPYIGETNAQFHYLMDKLNDTLQKKNLGAFYTPEPYVQKSLELVRQAIKRVPEGNDYIILDRCAGTGNLEKLMSDEELSHCVLSTVEYYEYKVLLELLGDKVRNIIPPTEKEDTFNMGLVRGADALSEEYINNEIIQNYINNPKVTIILYENPPYAETTSIEHQKAGSGKSSSAWKKSFLVNEMKNEARGSSTNDLGNVFIWSAFKYYLRQPTDSYIVYSPVKYWKVQHLINQKFLGGYAFNRKHFHTNIDAMIMCALWSKEEIPKDSKKSLDLEAYNIDKEGKLLRESDVTVKRIWTIYSQYYFDKRSFPDDETDGLYLALNGKEYTGMTKRITPLFNKNIIGYMAVYSSGFDNPDLHSTLIRAGRYDGNGFFLRSDNFLEKLPMFAASRYITYNRHWTQRANIMKSADGAERFNKAVSSNKIEQDLLKILLFTTLETQNHMRSLYGSDGRFYRNELSLDNTNGDTLATVNLAKLKQGSKETDLFEQWEKVLTEAKKTKNYNSKLTYSVYQIIDELNTSEKDENDKTIYNYPELNGHLNTLKTMVKEYYNSEIVPFLFEYEFLK
;
A
#
# COMPACT_ATOMS: atom_id res chain seq x y z
N MET A 1 33.41 -41.83 17.19
CA MET A 1 31.93 -41.90 17.08
C MET A 1 31.53 -41.26 15.77
N PRO A 2 30.56 -41.78 15.00
CA PRO A 2 30.07 -41.07 13.82
C PRO A 2 29.43 -39.77 14.31
N ASN A 3 29.78 -38.63 13.71
CA ASN A 3 29.13 -37.34 13.97
C ASN A 3 27.66 -37.44 13.53
N HIS A 4 26.80 -37.91 14.43
CA HIS A 4 25.35 -37.81 14.25
C HIS A 4 24.95 -36.39 14.62
N PHE A 5 24.53 -35.60 13.63
CA PHE A 5 23.87 -34.33 13.88
C PHE A 5 22.47 -34.61 14.42
N SER A 6 22.11 -34.00 15.56
CA SER A 6 20.80 -34.15 16.21
C SER A 6 19.72 -33.30 15.53
N ASN A 7 20.11 -32.28 14.75
CA ASN A 7 19.24 -31.45 13.93
C ASN A 7 19.96 -31.02 12.63
N GLU A 8 19.20 -30.54 11.66
CA GLU A 8 19.70 -30.15 10.32
C GLU A 8 20.56 -28.88 10.34
N VAL A 9 20.19 -27.92 11.20
CA VAL A 9 20.81 -26.60 11.32
C VAL A 9 22.28 -26.71 11.75
N ASP A 10 22.57 -27.53 12.77
CA ASP A 10 23.93 -27.72 13.25
C ASP A 10 24.85 -28.32 12.17
N GLY A 11 24.32 -29.25 11.36
CA GLY A 11 25.06 -29.87 10.27
C GLY A 11 25.30 -28.93 9.10
N GLN A 12 24.31 -28.11 8.77
CA GLN A 12 24.41 -27.06 7.75
C GLN A 12 25.46 -26.01 8.14
N LEU A 13 25.40 -25.48 9.37
CA LEU A 13 26.37 -24.50 9.87
C LEU A 13 27.79 -25.07 9.87
N LYS A 14 27.95 -26.33 10.29
CA LYS A 14 29.25 -27.02 10.25
C LYS A 14 29.77 -27.15 8.82
N PHE A 15 28.93 -27.55 7.87
CA PHE A 15 29.30 -27.63 6.46
C PHE A 15 29.81 -26.27 5.94
N TYR A 16 29.09 -25.18 6.23
CA TYR A 16 29.52 -23.85 5.80
C TYR A 16 30.81 -23.38 6.45
N GLN A 17 31.03 -23.66 7.74
CA GLN A 17 32.29 -23.36 8.42
C GLN A 17 33.49 -24.07 7.79
N ASP A 18 33.30 -25.32 7.33
CA ASP A 18 34.37 -26.12 6.76
C ASP A 18 34.68 -25.72 5.30
N TYR A 19 33.66 -25.47 4.48
CA TYR A 19 33.84 -25.27 3.04
C TYR A 19 33.87 -23.80 2.59
N LEU A 20 33.14 -22.86 3.22
CA LEU A 20 33.12 -21.46 2.76
C LEU A 20 34.50 -20.77 2.76
N PRO A 21 35.37 -20.96 3.78
CA PRO A 21 36.71 -20.36 3.76
C PRO A 21 37.58 -20.80 2.58
N LEU A 22 37.24 -21.93 1.96
CA LEU A 22 37.90 -22.49 0.78
C LEU A 22 37.24 -22.04 -0.53
N VAL A 23 36.00 -21.55 -0.48
CA VAL A 23 35.22 -21.14 -1.66
C VAL A 23 35.31 -19.64 -1.88
N ASP A 24 34.86 -18.85 -0.90
CA ASP A 24 34.88 -17.39 -0.93
C ASP A 24 34.84 -16.83 0.50
N LYS A 25 35.98 -16.26 0.95
CA LYS A 25 36.13 -15.73 2.31
C LYS A 25 35.32 -14.45 2.57
N THR A 26 34.73 -13.86 1.54
CA THR A 26 33.91 -12.66 1.67
C THR A 26 32.44 -12.98 1.95
N LEU A 27 31.99 -14.21 1.69
CA LEU A 27 30.63 -14.64 1.96
C LEU A 27 30.45 -14.93 3.45
N LYS A 28 29.42 -14.33 4.05
CA LYS A 28 28.93 -14.68 5.38
C LYS A 28 27.75 -15.65 5.26
N ILE A 29 27.46 -16.38 6.34
CA ILE A 29 26.32 -17.32 6.39
C ILE A 29 25.00 -16.59 6.08
N ASP A 30 24.82 -15.38 6.61
CA ASP A 30 23.65 -14.54 6.36
C ASP A 30 23.47 -14.16 4.88
N ASP A 31 24.57 -14.05 4.13
CA ASP A 31 24.52 -13.76 2.68
C ASP A 31 24.02 -14.97 1.87
N ILE A 32 24.15 -16.17 2.44
CA ILE A 32 23.88 -17.46 1.80
C ILE A 32 22.45 -17.91 2.10
N LEU A 33 22.01 -17.79 3.36
CA LEU A 33 20.70 -18.21 3.84
C LEU A 33 19.61 -17.19 3.49
N THR A 34 19.17 -17.21 2.23
CA THR A 34 18.17 -16.28 1.71
C THR A 34 16.98 -16.99 1.06
N ASP A 35 15.86 -16.27 0.92
CA ASP A 35 14.64 -16.76 0.23
C ASP A 35 14.06 -18.08 0.78
N TYR A 36 14.22 -18.37 2.08
CA TYR A 36 13.80 -19.62 2.72
C TYR A 36 14.46 -20.89 2.16
N THR A 37 15.60 -20.73 1.46
CA THR A 37 16.45 -21.82 1.00
C THR A 37 17.48 -22.19 2.06
N ASP A 38 17.98 -23.42 2.02
CA ASP A 38 19.07 -23.84 2.92
C ASP A 38 20.44 -23.31 2.47
N GLY A 39 20.48 -22.54 1.37
CA GLY A 39 21.58 -21.64 1.08
C GLY A 39 21.97 -21.60 -0.39
N ILE A 40 22.41 -20.43 -0.84
CA ILE A 40 22.92 -20.22 -2.19
C ILE A 40 24.35 -19.73 -2.13
N VAL A 41 25.24 -20.50 -2.74
CA VAL A 41 26.66 -20.19 -2.82
C VAL A 41 27.03 -20.05 -4.29
N ASN A 42 27.28 -18.83 -4.73
CA ASN A 42 27.59 -18.52 -6.13
C ASN A 42 26.52 -19.09 -7.09
N GLY A 43 26.90 -19.99 -8.00
CA GLY A 43 26.03 -20.70 -8.94
C GLY A 43 25.45 -22.01 -8.41
N ASN A 44 25.38 -22.20 -7.09
CA ASN A 44 24.94 -23.45 -6.46
C ASN A 44 23.82 -23.21 -5.44
N LEU A 45 22.70 -23.94 -5.59
CA LEU A 45 21.66 -24.06 -4.58
C LEU A 45 21.97 -25.28 -3.71
N LEU A 46 21.94 -25.13 -2.39
CA LEU A 46 22.10 -26.22 -1.45
C LEU A 46 20.77 -26.47 -0.73
N GLU A 47 20.41 -27.75 -0.61
CA GLU A 47 19.27 -28.21 0.19
C GLU A 47 19.77 -29.31 1.12
N PHE A 48 19.64 -29.12 2.42
CA PHE A 48 20.18 -30.01 3.43
C PHE A 48 19.10 -30.93 3.96
N LYS A 49 19.45 -32.18 4.24
CA LYS A 49 18.64 -33.07 5.09
C LYS A 49 19.57 -33.84 6.02
N VAL A 50 19.12 -34.14 7.24
CA VAL A 50 19.86 -35.00 8.17
C VAL A 50 20.22 -36.34 7.50
N VAL A 51 19.25 -36.92 6.77
CA VAL A 51 19.42 -38.03 5.83
C VAL A 51 18.44 -37.82 4.68
N ILE A 52 18.90 -37.90 3.43
CA ILE A 52 18.02 -37.90 2.26
C ILE A 52 17.50 -39.33 2.04
N ASN A 53 16.23 -39.56 2.37
CA ASN A 53 15.55 -40.84 2.14
C ASN A 53 14.85 -40.90 0.77
N ASP A 54 14.44 -39.75 0.23
CA ASP A 54 13.79 -39.62 -1.07
C ASP A 54 14.39 -38.43 -1.82
N ILE A 55 15.24 -38.74 -2.80
CA ILE A 55 15.94 -37.75 -3.63
C ILE A 55 14.95 -36.94 -4.47
N ASN A 56 13.87 -37.54 -4.97
CA ASN A 56 12.88 -36.86 -5.81
C ASN A 56 12.15 -35.78 -5.03
N THR A 57 11.70 -36.11 -3.82
CA THR A 57 11.01 -35.16 -2.94
C THR A 57 11.87 -33.94 -2.63
N VAL A 58 13.14 -34.16 -2.26
CA VAL A 58 14.08 -33.09 -1.90
C VAL A 58 14.48 -32.26 -3.13
N LEU A 59 14.70 -32.91 -4.28
CA LEU A 59 14.98 -32.20 -5.53
C LEU A 59 13.80 -31.32 -5.96
N PHE A 60 12.57 -31.81 -5.83
CA PHE A 60 11.40 -31.03 -6.21
C PHE A 60 11.17 -29.83 -5.29
N GLN A 61 11.52 -29.96 -4.01
CA GLN A 61 11.57 -28.81 -3.10
C GLN A 61 12.59 -27.76 -3.59
N ALA A 62 13.80 -28.19 -3.97
CA ALA A 62 14.82 -27.31 -4.55
C ALA A 62 14.34 -26.61 -5.84
N ILE A 63 13.65 -27.33 -6.73
CA ILE A 63 13.06 -26.77 -7.96
C ILE A 63 12.03 -25.68 -7.64
N LYS A 64 11.20 -25.85 -6.60
CA LYS A 64 10.23 -24.82 -6.17
C LYS A 64 10.93 -23.56 -5.66
N TYR A 65 12.05 -23.69 -4.96
CA TYR A 65 12.87 -22.54 -4.58
C TYR A 65 13.42 -21.79 -5.79
N LEU A 66 13.93 -22.51 -6.80
CA LEU A 66 14.40 -21.90 -8.05
C LEU A 66 13.26 -21.19 -8.81
N SER A 67 12.06 -21.78 -8.87
CA SER A 67 10.87 -21.14 -9.43
C SER A 67 10.53 -19.81 -8.71
N ALA A 68 10.52 -19.81 -7.38
CA ALA A 68 10.26 -18.59 -6.61
C ALA A 68 11.33 -17.51 -6.86
N ARG A 69 12.61 -17.90 -7.01
CA ARG A 69 13.70 -16.98 -7.35
C ARG A 69 13.56 -16.38 -8.74
N ARG A 70 13.20 -17.21 -9.73
CA ARG A 70 12.91 -16.76 -11.10
C ARG A 70 11.86 -15.65 -11.10
N ILE A 71 10.74 -15.87 -10.39
CA ILE A 71 9.63 -14.92 -10.28
C ILE A 71 10.09 -13.59 -9.65
N LYS A 72 10.99 -13.66 -8.67
CA LYS A 72 11.60 -12.48 -8.01
C LYS A 72 12.70 -11.79 -8.85
N GLY A 73 12.94 -12.23 -10.09
CA GLY A 73 14.01 -11.69 -10.94
C GLY A 73 15.42 -11.99 -10.46
N LYS A 74 15.60 -13.07 -9.69
CA LYS A 74 16.91 -13.49 -9.19
C LYS A 74 17.49 -14.58 -10.10
N GLU A 75 18.82 -14.64 -10.15
CA GLU A 75 19.55 -15.66 -10.90
C GLU A 75 19.24 -17.08 -10.38
N ILE A 76 19.25 -18.03 -11.32
CA ILE A 76 19.02 -19.45 -11.08
C ILE A 76 20.37 -20.16 -11.06
N PRO A 77 20.87 -20.57 -9.87
CA PRO A 77 22.05 -21.42 -9.74
C PRO A 77 22.02 -22.59 -10.72
N LYS A 78 23.11 -22.78 -11.47
CA LYS A 78 23.27 -23.88 -12.43
C LYS A 78 23.25 -25.26 -11.75
N ASN A 79 23.84 -25.33 -10.56
CA ASN A 79 23.98 -26.58 -9.80
C ASN A 79 22.96 -26.63 -8.66
N ILE A 80 22.33 -27.77 -8.49
CA ILE A 80 21.51 -28.10 -7.33
C ILE A 80 22.23 -29.20 -6.54
N LEU A 81 22.58 -28.92 -5.30
CA LEU A 81 23.34 -29.80 -4.42
C LEU A 81 22.42 -30.24 -3.28
N LEU A 82 21.98 -31.50 -3.31
CA LEU A 82 21.20 -32.07 -2.23
C LEU A 82 22.16 -32.74 -1.24
N VAL A 83 22.28 -32.16 -0.04
CA VAL A 83 23.26 -32.52 0.97
C VAL A 83 22.63 -33.42 2.01
N SER A 84 23.05 -34.68 2.06
CA SER A 84 22.69 -35.62 3.11
C SER A 84 23.80 -35.64 4.17
N LEU A 85 23.50 -35.11 5.36
CA LEU A 85 24.47 -34.81 6.40
C LEU A 85 25.10 -36.05 7.05
N THR A 86 24.27 -36.98 7.52
CA THR A 86 24.74 -38.13 8.33
C THR A 86 25.60 -39.10 7.51
N ASN A 87 25.18 -39.40 6.28
CA ASN A 87 25.92 -40.32 5.41
C ASN A 87 27.04 -39.62 4.61
N LYS A 88 27.15 -38.29 4.74
CA LYS A 88 28.06 -37.39 4.02
C LYS A 88 28.03 -37.59 2.50
N LYS A 89 26.83 -37.55 1.91
CA LYS A 89 26.64 -37.63 0.46
C LYS A 89 26.05 -36.34 -0.10
N ILE A 90 26.51 -35.93 -1.27
CA ILE A 90 25.91 -34.84 -2.05
C ILE A 90 25.47 -35.40 -3.40
N TYR A 91 24.21 -35.17 -3.74
CA TYR A 91 23.65 -35.48 -5.05
C TYR A 91 23.64 -34.21 -5.88
N VAL A 92 24.34 -34.23 -7.02
CA VAL A 92 24.52 -33.07 -7.89
C VAL A 92 23.57 -33.17 -9.08
N PHE A 93 22.75 -32.14 -9.27
CA PHE A 93 21.84 -32.00 -10.40
C PHE A 93 22.09 -30.70 -11.15
N ASP A 94 21.75 -30.68 -12.44
CA ASP A 94 21.82 -29.49 -13.29
C ASP A 94 20.42 -28.87 -13.42
N SER A 95 20.24 -27.62 -12.98
CA SER A 95 18.96 -26.92 -13.05
C SER A 95 18.42 -26.77 -14.47
N GLN A 96 19.28 -26.80 -15.50
CA GLN A 96 18.87 -26.72 -16.90
C GLN A 96 17.97 -27.88 -17.32
N GLU A 97 18.21 -29.08 -16.78
CA GLU A 97 17.40 -30.28 -17.09
C GLU A 97 15.99 -30.19 -16.51
N TYR A 98 15.81 -29.34 -15.50
CA TYR A 98 14.55 -29.12 -14.80
C TYR A 98 13.91 -27.76 -15.14
N LEU A 99 14.40 -27.06 -16.16
CA LEU A 99 13.93 -25.71 -16.51
C LEU A 99 12.41 -25.64 -16.69
N THR A 100 11.81 -26.64 -17.33
CA THR A 100 10.35 -26.73 -17.54
C THR A 100 9.55 -26.87 -16.24
N HIS A 101 10.16 -27.35 -15.16
CA HIS A 101 9.56 -27.35 -13.83
C HIS A 101 9.85 -26.05 -13.08
N ILE A 102 11.05 -25.48 -13.23
CA ILE A 102 11.42 -24.18 -12.67
C ILE A 102 10.53 -23.05 -13.23
N GLU A 103 10.12 -23.14 -14.49
CA GLU A 103 9.27 -22.15 -15.16
C GLU A 103 7.77 -22.29 -14.83
N LYS A 104 7.39 -23.15 -13.87
CA LYS A 104 6.02 -23.25 -13.36
C LYS A 104 5.83 -22.43 -12.09
N VAL A 105 4.60 -21.99 -11.83
CA VAL A 105 4.23 -21.32 -10.57
C VAL A 105 3.74 -22.34 -9.55
N TYR A 106 4.26 -22.24 -8.32
CA TYR A 106 3.89 -23.10 -7.20
C TYR A 106 3.29 -22.27 -6.05
N PHE A 107 2.21 -22.77 -5.45
CA PHE A 107 1.54 -22.12 -4.33
C PHE A 107 1.83 -22.86 -3.01
N GLY A 108 2.08 -22.10 -1.94
CA GLY A 108 2.40 -22.63 -0.61
C GLY A 108 3.90 -22.82 -0.38
N GLY A 109 4.27 -23.35 0.80
CA GLY A 109 5.66 -23.63 1.14
C GLY A 109 6.29 -24.69 0.22
N ALA A 110 7.58 -24.56 -0.09
CA ALA A 110 8.27 -25.44 -1.03
C ALA A 110 8.22 -26.93 -0.62
N SER A 111 8.20 -27.21 0.68
CA SER A 111 8.10 -28.56 1.25
C SER A 111 6.71 -29.20 1.14
N VAL A 112 5.68 -28.46 0.74
CA VAL A 112 4.29 -28.95 0.67
C VAL A 112 3.98 -29.52 -0.72
N LYS A 113 3.27 -30.66 -0.78
CA LYS A 113 2.89 -31.36 -2.04
C LYS A 113 4.10 -31.66 -2.92
N THR A 114 5.04 -32.43 -2.38
CA THR A 114 6.29 -32.80 -3.06
C THR A 114 6.31 -34.24 -3.59
N SER A 115 5.30 -35.04 -3.26
CA SER A 115 5.16 -36.42 -3.74
C SER A 115 4.74 -36.50 -5.22
N GLY A 116 5.18 -37.57 -5.90
CA GLY A 116 4.81 -37.86 -7.29
C GLY A 116 5.70 -37.23 -8.37
N PHE A 117 6.77 -36.53 -7.98
CA PHE A 117 7.82 -36.06 -8.90
C PHE A 117 8.82 -37.18 -9.21
N SER A 118 9.30 -37.28 -10.46
CA SER A 118 10.33 -38.24 -10.88
C SER A 118 11.47 -37.48 -11.52
N SER A 119 12.68 -37.60 -10.95
CA SER A 119 13.89 -37.00 -11.49
C SER A 119 14.62 -37.91 -12.47
N GLY A 120 15.50 -37.34 -13.30
CA GLY A 120 16.62 -38.07 -13.88
C GLY A 120 17.65 -38.49 -12.81
N ASN A 121 18.70 -39.20 -13.24
CA ASN A 121 19.81 -39.56 -12.36
C ASN A 121 20.66 -38.32 -12.01
N PRO A 122 21.25 -38.25 -10.80
CA PRO A 122 22.22 -37.21 -10.47
C PRO A 122 23.44 -37.32 -11.40
N HIS A 123 23.99 -36.17 -11.78
CA HIS A 123 25.22 -36.08 -12.59
C HIS A 123 26.43 -36.62 -11.83
N ALA A 124 26.44 -36.40 -10.52
CA ALA A 124 27.46 -36.91 -9.62
C ALA A 124 26.87 -37.19 -8.24
N VAL A 125 27.46 -38.18 -7.55
CA VAL A 125 27.23 -38.43 -6.12
C VAL A 125 28.58 -38.34 -5.43
N LEU A 126 28.76 -37.34 -4.58
CA LEU A 126 30.04 -37.03 -3.92
C LEU A 126 30.03 -37.51 -2.47
N GLU A 127 31.09 -38.19 -2.02
CA GLU A 127 31.27 -38.59 -0.63
C GLU A 127 32.20 -37.61 0.13
N TYR A 128 31.66 -36.44 0.47
CA TYR A 128 32.40 -35.38 1.15
C TYR A 128 32.85 -35.81 2.56
N GLY A 129 34.01 -35.34 3.01
CA GLY A 129 34.60 -35.76 4.29
C GLY A 129 34.94 -37.25 4.39
N LYS A 130 34.96 -37.98 3.27
CA LYS A 130 35.42 -39.39 3.16
C LYS A 130 36.38 -39.59 1.99
N ASN A 131 36.14 -38.91 0.86
CA ASN A 131 36.98 -38.99 -0.33
C ASN A 131 37.55 -37.61 -0.69
N THR A 132 38.88 -37.49 -0.70
CA THR A 132 39.57 -36.23 -0.97
C THR A 132 39.34 -35.68 -2.39
N LEU A 133 39.18 -36.55 -3.40
CA LEU A 133 38.89 -36.12 -4.76
C LEU A 133 37.48 -35.55 -4.88
N ASP A 134 36.52 -36.14 -4.18
CA ASP A 134 35.13 -35.65 -4.12
C ASP A 134 35.03 -34.30 -3.38
N GLU A 135 35.85 -34.09 -2.34
CA GLU A 135 35.93 -32.80 -1.65
C GLU A 135 36.53 -31.70 -2.53
N ASP A 136 37.61 -32.00 -3.26
CA ASP A 136 38.17 -31.05 -4.24
C ASP A 136 37.15 -30.72 -5.34
N HIS A 137 36.40 -31.73 -5.82
CA HIS A 137 35.31 -31.52 -6.78
C HIS A 137 34.19 -30.66 -6.20
N LEU A 138 33.76 -30.91 -4.96
CA LEU A 138 32.76 -30.09 -4.27
C LEU A 138 33.19 -28.63 -4.16
N ILE A 139 34.45 -28.37 -3.78
CA ILE A 139 34.98 -27.00 -3.69
C ILE A 139 34.96 -26.33 -5.07
N LYS A 140 35.33 -27.05 -6.14
CA LYS A 140 35.24 -26.56 -7.52
C LYS A 140 33.80 -26.22 -7.93
N LEU A 141 32.83 -27.07 -7.57
CA LEU A 141 31.40 -26.79 -7.80
C LEU A 141 30.96 -25.53 -7.08
N LEU A 142 31.23 -25.43 -5.77
CA LEU A 142 30.85 -24.28 -4.94
C LEU A 142 31.48 -22.94 -5.40
N ARG A 143 32.66 -22.99 -6.06
CA ARG A 143 33.31 -21.82 -6.69
C ARG A 143 32.68 -21.43 -8.03
N SER A 144 31.91 -22.31 -8.67
CA SER A 144 31.26 -22.02 -9.95
C SER A 144 30.27 -20.86 -9.83
N LYS A 145 30.38 -19.88 -10.72
CA LYS A 145 29.46 -18.73 -10.88
C LYS A 145 28.64 -18.87 -12.16
N GLN A 146 28.20 -20.09 -12.46
CA GLN A 146 27.35 -20.38 -13.60
C GLN A 146 25.87 -20.38 -13.21
N TYR A 147 25.04 -19.93 -14.13
CA TYR A 147 23.61 -19.79 -13.93
C TYR A 147 22.85 -20.41 -15.11
N THR A 148 21.68 -20.99 -14.83
CA THR A 148 20.75 -21.44 -15.88
C THR A 148 19.96 -20.24 -16.39
N LYS A 149 19.92 -20.08 -17.71
CA LYS A 149 19.09 -19.05 -18.34
C LYS A 149 17.62 -19.46 -18.31
N ILE A 150 16.76 -18.49 -18.08
CA ILE A 150 15.30 -18.67 -18.10
C ILE A 150 14.68 -18.04 -19.33
N ASN A 151 13.49 -18.50 -19.67
CA ASN A 151 12.59 -17.88 -20.63
C ASN A 151 11.67 -16.91 -19.87
N ILE A 152 11.61 -15.66 -20.33
CA ILE A 152 10.71 -14.65 -19.76
C ILE A 152 9.26 -15.00 -20.11
N ASP A 153 8.41 -14.98 -19.09
CA ASP A 153 6.96 -15.11 -19.21
C ASP A 153 6.26 -14.11 -18.29
N GLU A 154 4.93 -14.15 -18.28
CA GLU A 154 4.08 -13.29 -17.46
C GLU A 154 4.27 -13.48 -15.95
N ASN A 155 4.78 -14.62 -15.51
CA ASN A 155 5.00 -14.92 -14.09
C ASN A 155 6.31 -14.32 -13.56
N CYS A 156 7.31 -14.06 -14.41
CA CYS A 156 8.62 -13.57 -13.97
C CYS A 156 9.00 -12.18 -14.49
N ILE A 157 8.36 -11.69 -15.57
CA ILE A 157 8.76 -10.46 -16.25
C ILE A 157 8.87 -9.24 -15.32
N VAL A 158 7.97 -9.11 -14.35
CA VAL A 158 7.97 -7.98 -13.40
C VAL A 158 9.22 -8.00 -12.51
N GLY A 159 9.59 -9.16 -11.95
CA GLY A 159 10.78 -9.29 -11.12
C GLY A 159 12.06 -8.97 -11.90
N TRP A 160 12.14 -9.41 -13.16
CA TRP A 160 13.26 -9.10 -14.04
C TRP A 160 13.31 -7.63 -14.46
N ALA A 161 12.16 -6.98 -14.71
CA ALA A 161 12.09 -5.55 -14.95
C ALA A 161 12.60 -4.75 -13.75
N GLU A 162 12.17 -5.11 -12.53
CA GLU A 162 12.61 -4.46 -11.29
C GLU A 162 14.12 -4.61 -11.06
N ARG A 163 14.68 -5.79 -11.34
CA ARG A 163 16.12 -6.00 -11.35
C ARG A 163 16.80 -5.09 -12.37
N PHE A 164 16.33 -5.10 -13.61
CA PHE A 164 16.90 -4.31 -14.69
C PHE A 164 16.98 -2.82 -14.34
N TYR A 165 15.90 -2.23 -13.83
CA TYR A 165 15.90 -0.81 -13.44
C TYR A 165 16.77 -0.52 -12.20
N ARG A 166 16.86 -1.46 -11.26
CA ARG A 166 17.72 -1.32 -10.08
C ARG A 166 19.21 -1.30 -10.47
N GLU A 167 19.59 -2.12 -11.44
CA GLU A 167 20.97 -2.24 -11.93
C GLU A 167 21.31 -1.17 -12.99
N ASN A 168 20.31 -0.67 -13.74
CA ASN A 168 20.49 0.30 -14.82
C ASN A 168 19.69 1.59 -14.53
N LYS A 169 20.24 2.43 -13.67
CA LYS A 169 19.60 3.69 -13.26
C LYS A 169 19.34 4.59 -14.48
N GLY A 170 18.09 5.01 -14.66
CA GLY A 170 17.66 5.88 -15.77
C GLY A 170 17.10 5.14 -16.98
N ALA A 171 17.20 3.81 -17.02
CA ALA A 171 16.52 3.00 -18.04
C ALA A 171 14.99 3.09 -17.89
N LYS A 172 14.29 2.97 -19.02
CA LYS A 172 12.84 3.08 -19.15
C LYS A 172 12.22 1.78 -19.64
N LYS A 173 10.88 1.71 -19.64
CA LYS A 173 10.11 0.58 -20.20
C LYS A 173 10.53 0.20 -21.62
N SER A 174 10.78 1.20 -22.47
CA SER A 174 11.27 0.99 -23.83
C SER A 174 12.57 0.21 -23.91
N ASP A 175 13.48 0.44 -22.96
CA ASP A 175 14.80 -0.19 -22.93
C ASP A 175 14.70 -1.64 -22.45
N PHE A 176 13.66 -1.98 -21.68
CA PHE A 176 13.44 -3.34 -21.18
C PHE A 176 12.62 -4.19 -22.15
N ILE A 177 11.38 -3.80 -22.48
CA ILE A 177 10.50 -4.63 -23.34
C ILE A 177 10.69 -4.33 -24.83
N GLY A 178 10.82 -3.05 -25.19
CA GLY A 178 10.85 -2.59 -26.57
C GLY A 178 9.67 -3.05 -27.43
N ASP A 179 9.70 -2.71 -28.70
CA ASP A 179 8.84 -3.25 -29.75
C ASP A 179 9.56 -3.11 -31.10
N HIS A 180 9.55 -4.17 -31.90
CA HIS A 180 10.19 -4.21 -33.22
C HIS A 180 9.17 -4.30 -34.38
N THR A 181 7.88 -4.40 -34.05
CA THR A 181 6.75 -4.55 -34.99
C THR A 181 6.12 -3.20 -35.36
N GLY A 182 6.20 -2.20 -34.49
CA GLY A 182 5.73 -0.83 -34.74
C GLY A 182 6.56 -0.04 -35.75
N LYS A 183 6.07 1.16 -36.08
CA LYS A 183 6.80 2.17 -36.87
C LYS A 183 8.03 2.65 -36.13
N VAL A 184 7.93 2.81 -34.82
CA VAL A 184 9.09 3.03 -33.94
C VAL A 184 9.63 1.68 -33.47
N LYS A 185 10.87 1.39 -33.86
CA LYS A 185 11.54 0.11 -33.58
C LYS A 185 12.59 0.30 -32.50
N ILE A 186 12.27 -0.14 -31.30
CA ILE A 186 13.19 -0.17 -30.15
C ILE A 186 13.37 -1.63 -29.74
N ILE A 187 14.59 -2.14 -29.80
CA ILE A 187 14.87 -3.51 -29.36
C ILE A 187 15.15 -3.46 -27.85
N GLY A 188 14.24 -3.99 -27.05
CA GLY A 188 14.39 -4.05 -25.60
C GLY A 188 15.32 -5.17 -25.13
N GLU A 189 15.81 -5.04 -23.90
CA GLU A 189 16.67 -5.99 -23.19
C GLU A 189 16.11 -7.42 -23.22
N ILE A 190 14.79 -7.63 -23.08
CA ILE A 190 14.24 -8.99 -23.12
C ILE A 190 14.38 -9.64 -24.50
N ARG A 191 14.43 -8.86 -25.59
CA ARG A 191 14.50 -9.36 -26.97
C ARG A 191 15.94 -9.54 -27.43
N LYS A 192 16.84 -8.68 -26.98
CA LYS A 192 18.28 -8.80 -27.20
C LYS A 192 19.03 -8.53 -25.89
N PRO A 193 19.15 -9.55 -25.03
CA PRO A 193 19.79 -9.38 -23.73
C PRO A 193 21.26 -8.95 -23.86
N GLU A 194 21.61 -7.82 -23.27
CA GLU A 194 22.98 -7.32 -23.17
C GLU A 194 23.42 -7.21 -21.72
N LYS A 195 22.57 -6.67 -20.85
CA LYS A 195 22.80 -6.54 -19.40
C LYS A 195 22.47 -7.83 -18.65
N LEU A 196 21.41 -8.51 -19.04
CA LEU A 196 20.88 -9.73 -18.43
C LEU A 196 21.23 -10.99 -19.23
N LYS A 197 22.16 -10.90 -20.18
CA LYS A 197 22.55 -11.97 -21.12
C LYS A 197 22.97 -13.29 -20.46
N GLU A 198 23.45 -13.23 -19.23
CA GLU A 198 23.87 -14.40 -18.45
C GLU A 198 22.69 -15.14 -17.80
N PHE A 199 21.53 -14.50 -17.70
CA PHE A 199 20.40 -14.97 -16.90
C PHE A 199 19.12 -15.24 -17.71
N ILE A 200 18.93 -14.58 -18.85
CA ILE A 200 17.71 -14.72 -19.64
C ILE A 200 18.02 -15.12 -21.09
N ASN A 201 17.14 -15.93 -21.66
CA ASN A 201 17.10 -16.15 -23.11
C ASN A 201 16.35 -15.00 -23.78
N PRO A 202 16.68 -14.67 -25.05
CA PRO A 202 15.88 -13.77 -25.86
C PRO A 202 14.40 -14.17 -25.88
N TYR A 203 13.51 -13.24 -25.56
CA TYR A 203 12.08 -13.41 -25.66
C TYR A 203 11.68 -13.61 -27.12
N ILE A 204 11.01 -14.74 -27.37
CA ILE A 204 10.67 -15.21 -28.72
C ILE A 204 9.29 -14.71 -29.21
N GLY A 205 8.45 -14.17 -28.33
CA GLY A 205 7.14 -13.66 -28.72
C GLY A 205 7.28 -12.46 -29.65
N GLU A 206 6.49 -12.41 -30.72
CA GLU A 206 6.57 -11.35 -31.72
C GLU A 206 6.19 -9.98 -31.12
N THR A 207 5.06 -9.92 -30.42
CA THR A 207 4.52 -8.70 -29.79
C THR A 207 4.66 -8.76 -28.27
N ASN A 208 4.10 -7.78 -27.56
CA ASN A 208 4.08 -7.75 -26.11
C ASN A 208 2.72 -8.16 -25.50
N ALA A 209 1.77 -8.66 -26.31
CA ALA A 209 0.40 -8.95 -25.87
C ALA A 209 0.29 -9.99 -24.74
N GLN A 210 1.24 -10.93 -24.64
CA GLN A 210 1.32 -11.88 -23.52
C GLN A 210 1.38 -11.17 -22.15
N PHE A 211 1.91 -9.94 -22.11
CA PHE A 211 2.08 -9.16 -20.88
C PHE A 211 1.00 -8.09 -20.68
N HIS A 212 -0.11 -8.12 -21.43
CA HIS A 212 -1.13 -7.06 -21.42
C HIS A 212 -1.58 -6.67 -20.00
N TYR A 213 -1.87 -7.65 -19.15
CA TYR A 213 -2.33 -7.42 -17.78
C TYR A 213 -1.22 -6.97 -16.82
N LEU A 214 0.03 -6.85 -17.27
CA LEU A 214 1.18 -6.44 -16.46
C LEU A 214 1.83 -5.15 -16.97
N MET A 215 1.32 -4.55 -18.05
CA MET A 215 1.95 -3.40 -18.69
C MET A 215 2.16 -2.20 -17.76
N ASP A 216 1.23 -2.01 -16.83
CA ASP A 216 1.29 -1.01 -15.76
C ASP A 216 2.47 -1.26 -14.81
N LYS A 217 2.72 -2.55 -14.47
CA LYS A 217 3.82 -3.00 -13.61
C LYS A 217 5.18 -3.03 -14.30
N LEU A 218 5.26 -2.81 -15.61
CA LEU A 218 6.55 -2.81 -16.33
C LEU A 218 7.19 -1.43 -16.46
N ASN A 219 6.47 -0.37 -16.07
CA ASN A 219 7.03 0.98 -16.01
C ASN A 219 8.18 1.08 -15.00
N ASP A 220 9.12 2.00 -15.22
CA ASP A 220 10.18 2.28 -14.25
C ASP A 220 9.60 2.91 -12.97
N THR A 221 10.38 2.96 -11.89
CA THR A 221 9.90 3.44 -10.58
C THR A 221 9.34 4.87 -10.62
N LEU A 222 9.86 5.77 -11.48
CA LEU A 222 9.35 7.13 -11.62
C LEU A 222 8.08 7.15 -12.47
N GLN A 223 8.04 6.41 -13.58
CA GLN A 223 6.83 6.33 -14.41
C GLN A 223 5.67 5.62 -13.71
N LYS A 224 5.89 4.51 -12.99
CA LYS A 224 4.88 3.86 -12.12
C LYS A 224 4.24 4.84 -11.15
N LYS A 225 5.02 5.78 -10.64
CA LYS A 225 4.60 6.82 -9.70
C LYS A 225 3.83 7.97 -10.36
N ASN A 226 4.08 8.25 -11.62
CA ASN A 226 3.48 9.38 -12.35
C ASN A 226 2.23 8.98 -13.13
N LEU A 227 2.29 7.85 -13.83
CA LEU A 227 1.17 7.28 -14.58
C LEU A 227 0.18 6.57 -13.67
N GLY A 228 0.67 6.07 -12.52
CA GLY A 228 -0.03 5.17 -11.62
C GLY A 228 -0.25 3.78 -12.24
N ALA A 229 -0.78 2.82 -11.46
CA ALA A 229 -1.03 1.45 -11.90
C ALA A 229 -2.52 1.14 -11.76
N PHE A 230 -3.21 0.85 -12.88
CA PHE A 230 -4.68 0.65 -12.89
C PHE A 230 -5.06 -0.54 -13.75
N TYR A 231 -4.72 -1.72 -13.27
CA TYR A 231 -5.38 -2.95 -13.68
C TYR A 231 -6.75 -3.06 -12.99
N THR A 232 -7.79 -3.38 -13.76
CA THR A 232 -9.10 -3.74 -13.24
C THR A 232 -9.27 -5.27 -13.30
N PRO A 233 -9.49 -5.96 -12.17
CA PRO A 233 -9.70 -7.40 -12.15
C PRO A 233 -10.93 -7.83 -12.95
N GLU A 234 -10.78 -8.89 -13.73
CA GLU A 234 -11.84 -9.46 -14.58
C GLU A 234 -13.17 -9.71 -13.83
N PRO A 235 -13.22 -10.27 -12.60
CA PRO A 235 -14.47 -10.42 -11.86
C PRO A 235 -15.18 -9.09 -11.55
N TYR A 236 -14.41 -8.02 -11.33
CA TYR A 236 -14.96 -6.69 -11.09
C TYR A 236 -15.41 -6.00 -12.38
N VAL A 237 -14.71 -6.24 -13.50
CA VAL A 237 -15.16 -5.82 -14.84
C VAL A 237 -16.49 -6.48 -15.18
N GLN A 238 -16.60 -7.79 -14.99
CA GLN A 238 -17.84 -8.52 -15.24
C GLN A 238 -19.02 -7.89 -14.49
N LYS A 239 -18.79 -7.49 -13.24
CA LYS A 239 -19.83 -6.89 -12.41
C LYS A 239 -20.16 -5.45 -12.83
N SER A 240 -19.17 -4.61 -13.12
CA SER A 240 -19.42 -3.23 -13.56
C SER A 240 -20.08 -3.11 -14.93
N LEU A 241 -19.95 -4.12 -15.82
CA LEU A 241 -20.69 -4.17 -17.08
C LEU A 241 -22.22 -4.17 -16.88
N GLU A 242 -22.72 -4.58 -15.71
CA GLU A 242 -24.13 -4.39 -15.36
C GLU A 242 -24.53 -2.90 -15.35
N LEU A 243 -23.63 -2.00 -14.91
CA LEU A 243 -23.85 -0.55 -14.94
C LEU A 243 -23.76 -0.01 -16.37
N VAL A 244 -22.85 -0.54 -17.20
CA VAL A 244 -22.76 -0.18 -18.63
C VAL A 244 -24.06 -0.51 -19.33
N ARG A 245 -24.59 -1.72 -19.13
CA ARG A 245 -25.86 -2.15 -19.70
C ARG A 245 -27.05 -1.36 -19.16
N GLN A 246 -27.00 -0.89 -17.91
CA GLN A 246 -27.97 0.07 -17.38
C GLN A 246 -27.89 1.43 -18.08
N ALA A 247 -26.69 1.91 -18.40
CA ALA A 247 -26.49 3.14 -19.15
C ALA A 247 -26.98 3.00 -20.60
N ILE A 248 -26.70 1.88 -21.27
CA ILE A 248 -27.19 1.58 -22.63
C ILE A 248 -28.72 1.59 -22.68
N LYS A 249 -29.40 1.03 -21.66
CA LYS A 249 -30.87 1.08 -21.57
C LYS A 249 -31.46 2.48 -21.46
N ARG A 250 -30.66 3.50 -21.13
CA ARG A 250 -31.09 4.91 -21.08
C ARG A 250 -30.97 5.61 -22.44
N VAL A 251 -30.37 4.97 -23.44
CA VAL A 251 -30.24 5.52 -24.79
C VAL A 251 -31.63 5.67 -25.39
N PRO A 252 -32.02 6.88 -25.84
CA PRO A 252 -33.32 7.07 -26.48
C PRO A 252 -33.50 6.20 -27.72
N GLU A 253 -34.73 5.76 -27.98
CA GLU A 253 -35.05 5.00 -29.19
C GLU A 253 -34.66 5.80 -30.45
N GLY A 254 -33.97 5.14 -31.37
CA GLY A 254 -33.47 5.75 -32.61
C GLY A 254 -32.18 6.58 -32.46
N ASN A 255 -31.63 6.72 -31.25
CA ASN A 255 -30.30 7.28 -31.04
C ASN A 255 -29.23 6.17 -31.07
N ASP A 256 -28.03 6.56 -31.53
CA ASP A 256 -26.81 5.77 -31.37
C ASP A 256 -26.17 6.08 -30.01
N TYR A 257 -25.13 5.33 -29.63
CA TYR A 257 -24.33 5.61 -28.44
C TYR A 257 -22.85 5.30 -28.66
N ILE A 258 -21.99 5.88 -27.81
CA ILE A 258 -20.60 5.45 -27.68
C ILE A 258 -20.27 5.12 -26.22
N ILE A 259 -19.33 4.21 -26.03
CA ILE A 259 -18.67 3.95 -24.76
C ILE A 259 -17.26 4.53 -24.85
N LEU A 260 -16.97 5.61 -24.12
CA LEU A 260 -15.69 6.29 -24.14
C LEU A 260 -14.86 5.92 -22.91
N ASP A 261 -13.68 5.32 -23.14
CA ASP A 261 -12.63 5.18 -22.12
C ASP A 261 -11.41 6.00 -22.53
N ARG A 262 -11.09 7.02 -21.73
CA ARG A 262 -9.98 7.95 -21.97
C ARG A 262 -8.64 7.43 -21.46
N CYS A 263 -8.65 6.30 -20.75
CA CYS A 263 -7.51 5.71 -20.06
C CYS A 263 -7.59 4.17 -20.06
N ALA A 264 -7.91 3.58 -21.21
CA ALA A 264 -8.18 2.15 -21.39
C ALA A 264 -6.99 1.23 -21.05
N GLY A 265 -5.77 1.76 -21.02
CA GLY A 265 -4.56 0.96 -20.89
C GLY A 265 -4.50 -0.06 -22.03
N THR A 266 -4.54 -1.36 -21.69
CA THR A 266 -4.60 -2.47 -22.66
C THR A 266 -6.02 -2.98 -22.94
N GLY A 267 -7.07 -2.29 -22.48
CA GLY A 267 -8.47 -2.65 -22.76
C GLY A 267 -9.09 -3.62 -21.75
N ASN A 268 -8.68 -3.52 -20.47
CA ASN A 268 -9.15 -4.47 -19.45
C ASN A 268 -10.65 -4.33 -19.14
N LEU A 269 -11.21 -3.12 -19.21
CA LEU A 269 -12.62 -2.87 -18.96
C LEU A 269 -13.52 -3.42 -20.08
N GLU A 270 -12.98 -3.48 -21.29
CA GLU A 270 -13.67 -3.88 -22.52
C GLU A 270 -13.58 -5.39 -22.78
N LYS A 271 -12.63 -6.08 -22.13
CA LYS A 271 -12.32 -7.49 -22.38
C LYS A 271 -13.53 -8.43 -22.34
N LEU A 272 -14.54 -8.12 -21.53
CA LEU A 272 -15.74 -8.94 -21.33
C LEU A 272 -17.00 -8.37 -22.00
N MET A 273 -16.86 -7.31 -22.80
CA MET A 273 -17.95 -6.77 -23.61
C MET A 273 -18.28 -7.71 -24.78
N SER A 274 -19.54 -7.70 -25.20
CA SER A 274 -19.99 -8.34 -26.43
C SER A 274 -19.49 -7.61 -27.68
N ASP A 275 -19.54 -8.26 -28.84
CA ASP A 275 -19.13 -7.64 -30.11
C ASP A 275 -19.95 -6.38 -30.43
N GLU A 276 -21.24 -6.35 -30.06
CA GLU A 276 -22.07 -5.16 -30.19
C GLU A 276 -21.54 -4.04 -29.30
N GLU A 277 -21.42 -4.26 -27.98
CA GLU A 277 -20.88 -3.28 -27.02
C GLU A 277 -19.48 -2.76 -27.46
N LEU A 278 -18.60 -3.65 -27.93
CA LEU A 278 -17.28 -3.28 -28.46
C LEU A 278 -17.36 -2.37 -29.69
N SER A 279 -18.27 -2.63 -30.62
CA SER A 279 -18.47 -1.81 -31.83
C SER A 279 -18.95 -0.36 -31.54
N HIS A 280 -19.32 -0.08 -30.28
CA HIS A 280 -19.63 1.26 -29.77
C HIS A 280 -18.49 1.90 -28.97
N CYS A 281 -17.38 1.19 -28.75
CA CYS A 281 -16.26 1.67 -27.93
C CYS A 281 -15.32 2.63 -28.66
N VAL A 282 -15.00 3.75 -28.00
CA VAL A 282 -13.95 4.70 -28.39
C VAL A 282 -12.91 4.69 -27.28
N LEU A 283 -11.72 4.19 -27.57
CA LEU A 283 -10.69 3.91 -26.55
C LEU A 283 -9.46 4.78 -26.73
N SER A 284 -8.81 5.14 -25.64
CA SER A 284 -7.53 5.84 -25.65
C SER A 284 -6.65 5.43 -24.48
N THR A 285 -5.34 5.42 -24.72
CA THR A 285 -4.33 5.28 -23.67
C THR A 285 -3.14 6.19 -23.97
N VAL A 286 -2.56 6.76 -22.92
CA VAL A 286 -1.44 7.70 -23.02
C VAL A 286 -0.09 6.99 -23.14
N GLU A 287 0.02 5.71 -22.73
CA GLU A 287 1.27 4.96 -22.76
C GLU A 287 1.40 4.18 -24.07
N TYR A 288 2.56 4.30 -24.72
CA TYR A 288 2.74 3.82 -26.08
C TYR A 288 2.72 2.30 -26.19
N TYR A 289 3.38 1.57 -25.28
CA TYR A 289 3.38 0.11 -25.36
C TYR A 289 2.03 -0.49 -25.00
N GLU A 290 1.27 0.15 -24.10
CA GLU A 290 -0.14 -0.16 -23.87
C GLU A 290 -1.00 0.07 -25.12
N TYR A 291 -0.80 1.18 -25.84
CA TYR A 291 -1.49 1.46 -27.10
C TYR A 291 -1.25 0.38 -28.16
N LYS A 292 -0.01 -0.11 -28.29
CA LYS A 292 0.33 -1.21 -29.22
C LYS A 292 -0.41 -2.50 -28.86
N VAL A 293 -0.44 -2.85 -27.59
CA VAL A 293 -1.18 -4.03 -27.11
C VAL A 293 -2.69 -3.85 -27.27
N LEU A 294 -3.22 -2.65 -27.00
CA LEU A 294 -4.63 -2.33 -27.16
C LEU A 294 -5.08 -2.49 -28.63
N LEU A 295 -4.29 -1.97 -29.57
CA LEU A 295 -4.53 -2.14 -31.01
C LEU A 295 -4.57 -3.61 -31.41
N GLU A 296 -3.64 -4.42 -30.91
CA GLU A 296 -3.55 -5.84 -31.23
C GLU A 296 -4.74 -6.64 -30.68
N LEU A 297 -5.23 -6.29 -29.48
CA LEU A 297 -6.31 -7.04 -28.82
C LEU A 297 -7.71 -6.64 -29.30
N LEU A 298 -7.92 -5.36 -29.56
CA LEU A 298 -9.26 -4.76 -29.75
C LEU A 298 -9.40 -3.89 -30.99
N GLY A 299 -8.33 -3.58 -31.72
CA GLY A 299 -8.34 -2.58 -32.79
C GLY A 299 -9.29 -2.87 -33.95
N ASP A 300 -9.57 -4.14 -34.23
CA ASP A 300 -10.52 -4.59 -35.25
C ASP A 300 -11.98 -4.73 -34.76
N LYS A 301 -12.20 -4.63 -33.45
CA LYS A 301 -13.51 -4.83 -32.81
C LYS A 301 -14.17 -3.53 -32.38
N VAL A 302 -13.36 -2.51 -32.07
CA VAL A 302 -13.86 -1.25 -31.51
C VAL A 302 -14.14 -0.20 -32.57
N ARG A 303 -14.98 0.77 -32.22
CA ARG A 303 -15.34 1.86 -33.12
C ARG A 303 -14.14 2.72 -33.49
N ASN A 304 -13.36 3.11 -32.48
CA ASN A 304 -12.13 3.88 -32.66
C ASN A 304 -11.13 3.60 -31.53
N ILE A 305 -9.84 3.66 -31.86
CA ILE A 305 -8.76 3.88 -30.91
C ILE A 305 -8.16 5.25 -31.21
N ILE A 306 -7.78 6.02 -30.18
CA ILE A 306 -7.17 7.33 -30.31
C ILE A 306 -5.67 7.26 -30.00
N PRO A 307 -4.78 7.60 -30.96
CA PRO A 307 -5.06 7.93 -32.37
C PRO A 307 -5.41 6.68 -33.20
N PRO A 308 -6.13 6.83 -34.33
CA PRO A 308 -6.64 5.69 -35.12
C PRO A 308 -5.56 4.90 -35.83
N THR A 309 -4.44 5.52 -36.15
CA THR A 309 -3.29 4.87 -36.78
C THR A 309 -1.99 5.37 -36.18
N GLU A 310 -1.00 4.46 -36.14
CA GLU A 310 0.36 4.79 -35.74
C GLU A 310 1.07 5.58 -36.85
N LYS A 311 1.50 6.80 -36.52
CA LYS A 311 2.30 7.71 -37.35
C LYS A 311 3.74 7.78 -36.83
N GLU A 312 4.64 8.36 -37.62
CA GLU A 312 6.05 8.50 -37.25
C GLU A 312 6.26 9.31 -35.95
N ASP A 313 5.36 10.25 -35.66
CA ASP A 313 5.39 11.11 -34.47
C ASP A 313 4.42 10.66 -33.36
N THR A 314 3.79 9.50 -33.48
CA THR A 314 2.89 8.95 -32.45
C THR A 314 3.65 8.65 -31.15
N PHE A 315 4.87 8.12 -31.25
CA PHE A 315 5.72 7.90 -30.08
C PHE A 315 6.38 9.20 -29.63
N ASN A 316 6.14 9.58 -28.37
CA ASN A 316 6.79 10.71 -27.72
C ASN A 316 7.33 10.30 -26.35
N MET A 317 8.60 9.88 -26.31
CA MET A 317 9.31 9.49 -25.08
C MET A 317 8.58 8.42 -24.23
N GLY A 318 7.90 7.47 -24.87
CA GLY A 318 7.10 6.43 -24.22
C GLY A 318 5.61 6.76 -24.10
N LEU A 319 5.19 7.97 -24.48
CA LEU A 319 3.79 8.37 -24.52
C LEU A 319 3.25 8.44 -25.94
N VAL A 320 1.93 8.46 -26.06
CA VAL A 320 1.19 8.63 -27.32
C VAL A 320 0.83 10.10 -27.50
N ARG A 321 1.31 10.72 -28.60
CA ARG A 321 0.94 12.10 -28.94
C ARG A 321 -0.57 12.22 -29.18
N GLY A 322 -1.20 13.25 -28.62
CA GLY A 322 -2.63 13.52 -28.77
C GLY A 322 -3.55 12.58 -27.99
N ALA A 323 -3.02 11.73 -27.11
CA ALA A 323 -3.79 10.82 -26.23
C ALA A 323 -3.76 11.23 -24.74
N ASP A 324 -3.17 12.38 -24.40
CA ASP A 324 -3.19 12.89 -23.03
C ASP A 324 -4.57 13.48 -22.71
N ALA A 325 -5.39 12.71 -22.01
CA ALA A 325 -6.73 13.10 -21.57
C ALA A 325 -6.77 14.40 -20.74
N LEU A 326 -5.64 14.88 -20.23
CA LEU A 326 -5.52 16.13 -19.46
C LEU A 326 -5.20 17.37 -20.30
N SER A 327 -4.97 17.19 -21.60
CA SER A 327 -4.57 18.23 -22.54
C SER A 327 -5.76 18.87 -23.24
N GLU A 328 -5.58 20.12 -23.69
CA GLU A 328 -6.55 20.81 -24.55
C GLU A 328 -6.69 20.12 -25.92
N GLU A 329 -5.58 19.59 -26.47
CA GLU A 329 -5.56 18.85 -27.73
C GLU A 329 -6.52 17.65 -27.69
N TYR A 330 -6.55 16.91 -26.58
CA TYR A 330 -7.42 15.74 -26.43
C TYR A 330 -8.89 16.11 -26.32
N ILE A 331 -9.22 17.17 -25.57
CA ILE A 331 -10.60 17.68 -25.47
C ILE A 331 -11.12 18.06 -26.86
N ASN A 332 -10.29 18.72 -27.65
CA ASN A 332 -10.62 19.19 -29.00
C ASN A 332 -10.35 18.14 -30.09
N ASN A 333 -10.11 16.87 -29.73
CA ASN A 333 -9.85 15.81 -30.70
C ASN A 333 -11.04 15.64 -31.64
N GLU A 334 -10.82 15.77 -32.95
CA GLU A 334 -11.88 15.81 -33.96
C GLU A 334 -12.75 14.54 -33.98
N ILE A 335 -12.16 13.36 -33.74
CA ILE A 335 -12.89 12.09 -33.72
C ILE A 335 -13.84 12.05 -32.53
N ILE A 336 -13.35 12.41 -31.34
CA ILE A 336 -14.15 12.44 -30.12
C ILE A 336 -15.24 13.52 -30.25
N GLN A 337 -14.89 14.71 -30.74
CA GLN A 337 -15.81 15.82 -30.93
C GLN A 337 -16.91 15.53 -31.95
N ASN A 338 -16.67 14.68 -32.95
CA ASN A 338 -17.71 14.26 -33.88
C ASN A 338 -18.89 13.54 -33.15
N TYR A 339 -18.60 12.76 -32.11
CA TYR A 339 -19.63 12.13 -31.29
C TYR A 339 -20.22 13.11 -30.26
N ILE A 340 -19.38 13.89 -29.57
CA ILE A 340 -19.80 14.89 -28.57
C ILE A 340 -20.61 16.04 -29.20
N ASN A 341 -20.50 16.31 -30.49
CA ASN A 341 -21.32 17.36 -31.12
C ASN A 341 -22.63 16.82 -31.73
N ASN A 342 -22.84 15.50 -31.76
CA ASN A 342 -24.04 14.89 -32.29
C ASN A 342 -25.10 14.66 -31.19
N PRO A 343 -26.24 15.36 -31.19
CA PRO A 343 -27.29 15.19 -30.17
C PRO A 343 -28.03 13.85 -30.27
N LYS A 344 -27.92 13.13 -31.39
CA LYS A 344 -28.50 11.79 -31.57
C LYS A 344 -27.56 10.66 -31.16
N VAL A 345 -26.41 11.00 -30.57
CA VAL A 345 -25.47 10.03 -29.97
C VAL A 345 -25.47 10.24 -28.47
N THR A 346 -25.75 9.19 -27.70
CA THR A 346 -25.63 9.21 -26.24
C THR A 346 -24.20 8.89 -25.82
N ILE A 347 -23.67 9.63 -24.86
CA ILE A 347 -22.29 9.43 -24.37
C ILE A 347 -22.33 8.61 -23.08
N ILE A 348 -21.63 7.48 -23.07
CA ILE A 348 -21.38 6.68 -21.88
C ILE A 348 -19.87 6.72 -21.63
N LEU A 349 -19.40 7.47 -20.63
CA LEU A 349 -18.01 7.34 -20.18
C LEU A 349 -17.90 6.16 -19.23
N TYR A 350 -16.93 5.29 -19.47
CA TYR A 350 -16.65 4.14 -18.60
C TYR A 350 -15.14 4.01 -18.42
N GLU A 351 -14.64 4.29 -17.21
CA GLU A 351 -13.19 4.38 -16.99
C GLU A 351 -12.78 4.03 -15.56
N ASN A 352 -11.53 3.57 -15.43
CA ASN A 352 -10.80 3.43 -14.17
C ASN A 352 -9.60 4.40 -14.18
N PRO A 353 -9.83 5.69 -13.91
CA PRO A 353 -8.82 6.73 -14.08
C PRO A 353 -7.65 6.57 -13.11
N PRO A 354 -6.49 7.15 -13.44
CA PRO A 354 -5.33 7.05 -12.60
C PRO A 354 -5.46 7.80 -11.27
N TYR A 355 -5.24 7.09 -10.15
CA TYR A 355 -5.13 7.65 -8.80
C TYR A 355 -3.67 8.05 -8.49
N ALA A 356 -3.29 9.27 -8.84
CA ALA A 356 -2.04 9.87 -8.39
C ALA A 356 -2.33 11.00 -7.38
N GLU A 357 -1.88 10.83 -6.13
CA GLU A 357 -1.85 11.91 -5.13
C GLU A 357 -0.44 12.50 -5.03
N THR A 358 -0.28 13.73 -5.50
CA THR A 358 1.00 14.47 -5.40
C THR A 358 1.51 14.70 -3.98
N THR A 359 0.65 14.52 -2.98
CA THR A 359 0.96 14.68 -1.55
C THR A 359 1.25 13.35 -0.86
N SER A 360 1.32 12.22 -1.59
CA SER A 360 1.68 10.95 -0.97
C SER A 360 3.08 11.06 -0.36
N ILE A 361 3.21 10.56 0.87
CA ILE A 361 4.41 10.68 1.70
C ILE A 361 5.60 9.95 1.05
N GLU A 362 5.30 8.92 0.26
CA GLU A 362 6.26 8.17 -0.54
C GLU A 362 6.98 9.06 -1.56
N HIS A 363 6.34 10.12 -2.07
CA HIS A 363 6.98 11.14 -2.92
C HIS A 363 7.89 12.09 -2.13
N GLN A 364 7.53 12.41 -0.88
CA GLN A 364 8.31 13.30 -0.02
C GLN A 364 9.55 12.60 0.56
N LYS A 365 9.41 11.35 1.04
CA LYS A 365 10.51 10.56 1.60
C LYS A 365 11.61 10.22 0.59
N ALA A 366 11.27 10.18 -0.71
CA ALA A 366 12.22 9.85 -1.79
C ALA A 366 12.83 11.08 -2.50
N GLY A 367 12.56 12.31 -2.03
CA GLY A 367 13.11 13.54 -2.63
C GLY A 367 12.59 13.87 -4.05
N SER A 368 11.54 13.18 -4.52
CA SER A 368 11.04 13.25 -5.91
C SER A 368 9.72 14.02 -6.07
N GLY A 369 9.29 14.78 -5.06
CA GLY A 369 8.03 15.54 -5.09
C GLY A 369 7.87 16.53 -6.26
N LYS A 370 8.97 16.97 -6.90
CA LYS A 370 8.91 17.86 -8.07
C LYS A 370 8.45 17.13 -9.35
N SER A 371 8.85 15.88 -9.58
CA SER A 371 8.50 15.13 -10.80
C SER A 371 7.08 14.55 -10.75
N SER A 372 6.57 14.18 -9.57
CA SER A 372 5.21 13.64 -9.39
C SER A 372 4.09 14.69 -9.52
N SER A 373 4.45 15.97 -9.58
CA SER A 373 3.52 17.10 -9.73
C SER A 373 3.36 17.61 -11.17
N ALA A 374 4.01 16.98 -12.16
CA ALA A 374 4.02 17.47 -13.54
C ALA A 374 2.60 17.65 -14.13
N TRP A 375 1.70 16.70 -13.86
CA TRP A 375 0.30 16.76 -14.29
C TRP A 375 -0.46 17.94 -13.69
N LYS A 376 -0.03 18.52 -12.55
CA LYS A 376 -0.70 19.71 -11.96
C LYS A 376 -0.58 20.98 -12.79
N LYS A 377 0.28 20.95 -13.81
CA LYS A 377 0.45 22.02 -14.80
C LYS A 377 -0.38 21.79 -16.06
N SER A 378 -1.09 20.66 -16.17
CA SER A 378 -1.91 20.36 -17.35
C SER A 378 -3.04 21.37 -17.50
N PHE A 379 -3.57 21.42 -18.72
CA PHE A 379 -4.68 22.30 -19.08
C PHE A 379 -5.89 22.08 -18.18
N LEU A 380 -6.38 20.83 -18.09
CA LEU A 380 -7.57 20.51 -17.29
C LEU A 380 -7.41 20.83 -15.80
N VAL A 381 -6.21 20.72 -15.24
CA VAL A 381 -6.00 21.08 -13.82
C VAL A 381 -6.11 22.58 -13.61
N ASN A 382 -5.60 23.38 -14.54
CA ASN A 382 -5.72 24.83 -14.45
C ASN A 382 -7.18 25.27 -14.61
N GLU A 383 -7.91 24.65 -15.54
CA GLU A 383 -9.34 24.91 -15.71
C GLU A 383 -10.16 24.50 -14.46
N MET A 384 -9.90 23.31 -13.92
CA MET A 384 -10.57 22.82 -12.71
C MET A 384 -10.35 23.75 -11.51
N LYS A 385 -9.16 24.34 -11.35
CA LYS A 385 -8.85 25.28 -10.25
C LYS A 385 -9.71 26.56 -10.27
N ASN A 386 -10.31 26.89 -11.42
CA ASN A 386 -11.24 28.01 -11.52
C ASN A 386 -12.59 27.71 -10.85
N GLU A 387 -12.96 26.43 -10.72
CA GLU A 387 -14.26 25.98 -10.19
C GLU A 387 -14.15 25.22 -8.86
N ALA A 388 -13.02 24.55 -8.60
CA ALA A 388 -12.75 23.77 -7.40
C ALA A 388 -11.51 24.27 -6.67
N ARG A 389 -11.49 24.14 -5.34
CA ARG A 389 -10.39 24.61 -4.48
C ARG A 389 -9.97 23.55 -3.47
N GLY A 390 -8.74 23.67 -2.99
CA GLY A 390 -8.24 22.90 -1.84
C GLY A 390 -7.77 21.50 -2.22
N SER A 391 -8.14 20.49 -1.43
CA SER A 391 -7.66 19.12 -1.61
C SER A 391 -8.23 18.43 -2.84
N SER A 392 -9.36 18.89 -3.38
CA SER A 392 -9.97 18.31 -4.58
C SER A 392 -9.09 18.47 -5.83
N THR A 393 -8.31 19.55 -5.95
CA THR A 393 -7.41 19.79 -7.09
C THR A 393 -6.05 19.08 -6.96
N ASN A 394 -5.85 18.29 -5.90
CA ASN A 394 -4.60 17.56 -5.64
C ASN A 394 -4.69 16.07 -5.99
N ASP A 395 -5.85 15.60 -6.46
CA ASP A 395 -6.12 14.22 -6.86
C ASP A 395 -6.34 14.17 -8.38
N LEU A 396 -5.59 13.31 -9.06
CA LEU A 396 -5.70 13.14 -10.51
C LEU A 396 -7.05 12.57 -10.94
N GLY A 397 -7.62 11.62 -10.19
CA GLY A 397 -8.93 11.03 -10.50
C GLY A 397 -10.04 12.07 -10.47
N ASN A 398 -9.92 13.10 -9.61
CA ASN A 398 -10.86 14.20 -9.60
C ASN A 398 -10.85 15.04 -10.88
N VAL A 399 -9.71 15.16 -11.56
CA VAL A 399 -9.61 15.89 -12.83
C VAL A 399 -10.38 15.14 -13.92
N PHE A 400 -10.24 13.81 -13.95
CA PHE A 400 -11.03 12.95 -14.85
C PHE A 400 -12.54 13.08 -14.56
N ILE A 401 -12.93 13.00 -13.29
CA ILE A 401 -14.34 13.09 -12.88
C ILE A 401 -14.93 14.46 -13.24
N TRP A 402 -14.24 15.56 -12.89
CA TRP A 402 -14.70 16.91 -13.19
C TRP A 402 -14.81 17.14 -14.70
N SER A 403 -13.79 16.74 -15.47
CA SER A 403 -13.76 16.95 -16.91
C SER A 403 -14.81 16.14 -17.65
N ALA A 404 -15.15 14.93 -17.20
CA ALA A 404 -16.25 14.13 -17.73
C ALA A 404 -17.55 14.95 -17.77
N PHE A 405 -17.94 15.54 -16.65
CA PHE A 405 -19.16 16.34 -16.55
C PHE A 405 -19.08 17.72 -17.21
N LYS A 406 -17.86 18.27 -17.32
CA LYS A 406 -17.61 19.60 -17.90
C LYS A 406 -17.62 19.59 -19.43
N TYR A 407 -16.94 18.61 -20.05
CA TYR A 407 -16.63 18.63 -21.48
C TYR A 407 -17.29 17.50 -22.29
N TYR A 408 -17.73 16.40 -21.67
CA TYR A 408 -18.19 15.21 -22.39
C TYR A 408 -19.68 14.94 -22.24
N LEU A 409 -20.22 15.02 -21.02
CA LEU A 409 -21.64 14.75 -20.75
C LEU A 409 -22.49 16.01 -20.99
N ARG A 410 -23.49 15.92 -21.86
CA ARG A 410 -24.26 17.05 -22.40
C ARG A 410 -25.74 16.99 -22.06
N GLN A 411 -26.31 15.79 -22.04
CA GLN A 411 -27.75 15.57 -21.89
C GLN A 411 -28.08 14.58 -20.77
N PRO A 412 -29.30 14.61 -20.19
CA PRO A 412 -29.69 13.75 -19.07
C PRO A 412 -29.44 12.24 -19.26
N THR A 413 -29.51 11.74 -20.49
CA THR A 413 -29.27 10.33 -20.81
C THR A 413 -27.79 9.95 -20.84
N ASP A 414 -26.89 10.93 -21.01
CA ASP A 414 -25.45 10.70 -20.93
C ASP A 414 -25.06 10.24 -19.52
N SER A 415 -24.15 9.28 -19.47
CA SER A 415 -23.84 8.49 -18.29
C SER A 415 -22.34 8.45 -18.04
N TYR A 416 -21.96 8.41 -16.77
CA TYR A 416 -20.57 8.26 -16.36
C TYR A 416 -20.44 7.14 -15.33
N ILE A 417 -19.66 6.13 -15.68
CA ILE A 417 -19.34 4.96 -14.87
C ILE A 417 -17.87 5.05 -14.51
N VAL A 418 -17.57 5.25 -13.23
CA VAL A 418 -16.21 5.54 -12.80
C VAL A 418 -15.83 4.74 -11.57
N TYR A 419 -14.65 4.11 -11.63
CA TYR A 419 -13.96 3.63 -10.44
C TYR A 419 -13.26 4.82 -9.76
N SER A 420 -13.48 5.03 -8.47
CA SER A 420 -12.73 6.01 -7.68
C SER A 420 -12.96 5.83 -6.17
N PRO A 421 -11.99 6.22 -5.31
CA PRO A 421 -12.26 6.45 -3.89
C PRO A 421 -13.44 7.40 -3.71
N VAL A 422 -14.32 7.15 -2.73
CA VAL A 422 -15.59 7.91 -2.56
C VAL A 422 -15.41 9.38 -2.15
N LYS A 423 -14.19 9.80 -1.81
CA LYS A 423 -13.89 11.13 -1.26
C LYS A 423 -14.31 12.30 -2.16
N TYR A 424 -14.29 12.12 -3.50
CA TYR A 424 -14.74 13.15 -4.46
C TYR A 424 -16.19 13.57 -4.23
N TRP A 425 -17.03 12.62 -3.84
CA TRP A 425 -18.43 12.85 -3.52
C TRP A 425 -18.66 13.05 -2.02
N LYS A 426 -18.00 12.26 -1.17
CA LYS A 426 -18.26 12.19 0.28
C LYS A 426 -17.80 13.44 1.04
N VAL A 427 -16.62 13.97 0.72
CA VAL A 427 -15.98 15.07 1.50
C VAL A 427 -15.68 16.28 0.62
N GLN A 428 -15.30 16.05 -0.63
CA GLN A 428 -14.87 17.13 -1.53
C GLN A 428 -16.03 17.80 -2.25
N HIS A 429 -17.19 17.14 -2.30
CA HIS A 429 -18.41 17.63 -2.96
C HIS A 429 -18.16 18.12 -4.40
N LEU A 430 -17.30 17.39 -5.13
CA LEU A 430 -16.85 17.76 -6.46
C LEU A 430 -18.00 17.76 -7.48
N ILE A 431 -18.95 16.84 -7.29
CA ILE A 431 -20.06 16.61 -8.21
C ILE A 431 -21.40 16.61 -7.45
N ASN A 432 -22.46 17.03 -8.14
CA ASN A 432 -23.84 17.00 -7.65
C ASN A 432 -24.77 16.31 -8.64
N GLN A 433 -24.23 15.41 -9.43
CA GLN A 433 -24.99 14.66 -10.41
C GLN A 433 -25.80 13.53 -9.77
N LYS A 434 -26.84 13.09 -10.46
CA LYS A 434 -27.76 12.07 -9.98
C LYS A 434 -27.09 10.69 -10.00
N PHE A 435 -26.92 10.12 -8.82
CA PHE A 435 -26.47 8.75 -8.63
C PHE A 435 -27.56 7.76 -9.00
N LEU A 436 -27.27 6.84 -9.91
CA LEU A 436 -28.21 5.82 -10.40
C LEU A 436 -27.96 4.44 -9.82
N GLY A 437 -26.75 4.15 -9.34
CA GLY A 437 -26.37 2.87 -8.76
C GLY A 437 -24.86 2.70 -8.70
N GLY A 438 -24.38 1.72 -7.95
CA GLY A 438 -22.94 1.47 -7.85
C GLY A 438 -22.56 0.30 -6.96
N TYR A 439 -21.29 -0.06 -7.05
CA TYR A 439 -20.67 -1.17 -6.35
C TYR A 439 -19.50 -0.69 -5.49
N ALA A 440 -19.27 -1.39 -4.38
CA ALA A 440 -18.06 -1.27 -3.59
C ALA A 440 -17.18 -2.50 -3.85
N PHE A 441 -15.91 -2.29 -4.21
CA PHE A 441 -14.94 -3.34 -4.47
C PHE A 441 -13.72 -3.22 -3.56
N ASN A 442 -13.02 -4.33 -3.34
CA ASN A 442 -11.79 -4.35 -2.57
C ASN A 442 -10.59 -3.98 -3.46
N ARG A 443 -9.98 -2.84 -3.14
CA ARG A 443 -8.85 -2.27 -3.88
C ARG A 443 -7.64 -3.21 -3.95
N LYS A 444 -7.44 -4.15 -3.01
CA LYS A 444 -6.28 -5.06 -3.03
C LYS A 444 -6.10 -5.83 -4.33
N HIS A 445 -7.18 -6.07 -5.07
CA HIS A 445 -7.14 -6.84 -6.31
C HIS A 445 -6.65 -6.02 -7.50
N PHE A 446 -6.61 -4.69 -7.40
CA PHE A 446 -6.11 -3.75 -8.42
C PHE A 446 -4.59 -3.57 -8.33
N HIS A 447 -3.84 -4.67 -8.20
CA HIS A 447 -2.37 -4.65 -8.07
C HIS A 447 -1.80 -3.84 -6.88
N THR A 448 -2.51 -3.82 -5.75
CA THR A 448 -2.04 -3.14 -4.52
C THR A 448 -2.14 -4.04 -3.30
N ASN A 449 -1.29 -3.82 -2.30
CA ASN A 449 -1.28 -4.58 -1.05
C ASN A 449 -2.22 -3.98 0.02
N ILE A 450 -3.07 -3.01 -0.36
CA ILE A 450 -3.92 -2.28 0.57
C ILE A 450 -5.38 -2.75 0.43
N ASP A 451 -5.91 -3.40 1.46
CA ASP A 451 -7.36 -3.58 1.64
C ASP A 451 -8.01 -2.21 1.91
N ALA A 452 -8.78 -1.73 0.95
CA ALA A 452 -9.57 -0.50 1.02
C ALA A 452 -10.73 -0.56 0.05
N MET A 453 -11.76 0.24 0.30
CA MET A 453 -12.92 0.33 -0.59
C MET A 453 -12.59 1.21 -1.79
N ILE A 454 -12.96 0.74 -2.98
CA ILE A 454 -13.07 1.55 -4.20
C ILE A 454 -14.52 1.48 -4.69
N MET A 455 -15.08 2.62 -5.07
CA MET A 455 -16.46 2.69 -5.56
C MET A 455 -16.46 2.68 -7.08
N CYS A 456 -17.29 1.84 -7.69
CA CYS A 456 -17.66 1.92 -9.11
C CYS A 456 -19.08 2.48 -9.17
N ALA A 457 -19.25 3.71 -9.65
CA ALA A 457 -20.52 4.43 -9.58
C ALA A 457 -21.02 4.84 -10.96
N LEU A 458 -22.32 4.66 -11.20
CA LEU A 458 -23.06 5.16 -12.35
C LEU A 458 -23.77 6.48 -11.99
N TRP A 459 -23.38 7.54 -12.70
CA TRP A 459 -23.96 8.88 -12.61
C TRP A 459 -24.61 9.28 -13.94
N SER A 460 -25.69 10.06 -13.90
CA SER A 460 -26.17 10.77 -15.11
C SER A 460 -25.68 12.21 -15.15
N LYS A 461 -25.83 12.88 -16.29
CA LYS A 461 -25.60 14.34 -16.38
C LYS A 461 -26.57 15.18 -15.54
N GLU A 462 -27.74 14.64 -15.19
CA GLU A 462 -28.75 15.35 -14.41
C GLU A 462 -28.16 15.86 -13.08
N GLU A 463 -28.27 17.16 -12.82
CA GLU A 463 -27.87 17.75 -11.56
C GLU A 463 -29.01 17.68 -10.54
N ILE A 464 -28.65 17.36 -9.30
CA ILE A 464 -29.55 17.39 -8.15
C ILE A 464 -29.08 18.50 -7.18
N PRO A 465 -29.98 19.08 -6.38
CA PRO A 465 -29.58 20.07 -5.39
C PRO A 465 -28.48 19.52 -4.48
N LYS A 466 -27.45 20.32 -4.19
CA LYS A 466 -26.25 19.88 -3.45
C LYS A 466 -26.58 19.14 -2.16
N ASP A 467 -27.62 19.54 -1.43
CA ASP A 467 -27.95 18.98 -0.11
C ASP A 467 -29.03 17.86 -0.15
N SER A 468 -29.51 17.50 -1.35
CA SER A 468 -30.61 16.56 -1.55
C SER A 468 -30.25 15.10 -1.26
N LYS A 469 -28.99 14.69 -1.45
CA LYS A 469 -28.53 13.30 -1.27
C LYS A 469 -27.45 13.21 -0.20
N LYS A 470 -27.82 12.65 0.95
CA LYS A 470 -26.95 12.54 2.14
C LYS A 470 -26.19 11.21 2.21
N SER A 471 -26.66 10.19 1.50
CA SER A 471 -26.04 8.87 1.44
C SER A 471 -26.14 8.22 0.06
N LEU A 472 -25.19 7.34 -0.24
CA LEU A 472 -25.24 6.37 -1.34
C LEU A 472 -25.21 4.97 -0.74
N ASP A 473 -26.01 4.06 -1.28
CA ASP A 473 -25.94 2.64 -0.96
C ASP A 473 -25.25 1.91 -2.10
N LEU A 474 -24.28 1.08 -1.74
CA LEU A 474 -23.43 0.33 -2.67
C LEU A 474 -23.52 -1.15 -2.33
N GLU A 475 -23.69 -1.98 -3.35
CA GLU A 475 -23.55 -3.42 -3.19
C GLU A 475 -22.07 -3.79 -3.10
N ALA A 476 -21.66 -4.53 -2.07
CA ALA A 476 -20.25 -4.82 -1.81
C ALA A 476 -19.80 -6.17 -2.35
N TYR A 477 -18.68 -6.19 -3.07
CA TYR A 477 -18.13 -7.41 -3.64
C TYR A 477 -16.61 -7.52 -3.45
N ASN A 478 -16.17 -8.68 -2.98
CA ASN A 478 -14.77 -9.06 -2.84
C ASN A 478 -14.41 -10.17 -3.84
N ILE A 479 -13.14 -10.51 -3.93
CA ILE A 479 -12.68 -11.68 -4.69
C ILE A 479 -12.08 -12.68 -3.69
N ASP A 480 -12.53 -13.93 -3.76
CA ASP A 480 -12.07 -15.02 -2.90
C ASP A 480 -10.70 -15.58 -3.34
N LYS A 481 -10.23 -16.64 -2.68
CA LYS A 481 -8.90 -17.23 -2.96
C LYS A 481 -8.86 -17.96 -4.30
N GLU A 482 -10.01 -18.35 -4.82
CA GLU A 482 -10.20 -19.04 -6.09
C GLU A 482 -10.39 -18.06 -7.26
N GLY A 483 -10.34 -16.75 -7.00
CA GLY A 483 -10.50 -15.70 -8.00
C GLY A 483 -11.96 -15.42 -8.37
N LYS A 484 -12.93 -15.88 -7.57
CA LYS A 484 -14.36 -15.69 -7.83
C LYS A 484 -14.93 -14.51 -7.05
N LEU A 485 -15.97 -13.91 -7.62
CA LEU A 485 -16.68 -12.80 -7.01
C LEU A 485 -17.50 -13.26 -5.80
N LEU A 486 -17.28 -12.63 -4.65
CA LEU A 486 -17.95 -12.90 -3.37
C LEU A 486 -18.80 -11.68 -2.98
N ARG A 487 -20.12 -11.85 -2.84
CA ARG A 487 -21.02 -10.81 -2.32
C ARG A 487 -20.86 -10.69 -0.80
N GLU A 488 -20.65 -9.47 -0.32
CA GLU A 488 -20.64 -9.11 1.09
C GLU A 488 -21.81 -8.15 1.42
N SER A 489 -21.92 -7.74 2.67
CA SER A 489 -22.97 -6.81 3.12
C SER A 489 -22.84 -5.44 2.45
N ASP A 490 -23.98 -4.87 2.09
CA ASP A 490 -24.04 -3.55 1.46
C ASP A 490 -23.38 -2.47 2.31
N VAL A 491 -22.84 -1.46 1.62
CA VAL A 491 -22.12 -0.36 2.23
C VAL A 491 -22.87 0.94 1.97
N THR A 492 -23.24 1.62 3.05
CA THR A 492 -23.77 2.98 2.99
C THR A 492 -22.65 4.00 3.15
N VAL A 493 -22.49 4.87 2.17
CA VAL A 493 -21.53 5.98 2.17
C VAL A 493 -22.28 7.27 2.52
N LYS A 494 -21.99 7.88 3.68
CA LYS A 494 -22.62 9.13 4.13
C LYS A 494 -21.74 10.35 3.86
N ARG A 495 -22.30 11.44 3.32
CA ARG A 495 -21.58 12.72 3.11
C ARG A 495 -21.11 13.34 4.42
N ILE A 496 -20.01 14.08 4.34
CA ILE A 496 -19.39 14.84 5.43
C ILE A 496 -19.41 16.32 5.05
N TRP A 497 -20.00 17.14 5.91
CA TRP A 497 -20.19 18.57 5.64
C TRP A 497 -19.18 19.45 6.35
N THR A 498 -18.65 18.98 7.47
CA THR A 498 -17.81 19.77 8.36
C THR A 498 -16.56 19.00 8.79
N ILE A 499 -15.48 19.75 9.04
CA ILE A 499 -14.17 19.20 9.39
C ILE A 499 -13.71 19.67 10.78
N TYR A 500 -12.83 18.88 11.42
CA TYR A 500 -12.38 19.13 12.80
C TYR A 500 -11.76 20.54 13.02
N SER A 501 -10.97 21.05 12.08
CA SER A 501 -10.29 22.34 12.22
C SER A 501 -11.24 23.53 12.28
N GLN A 502 -12.48 23.36 11.81
CA GLN A 502 -13.52 24.38 11.86
C GLN A 502 -14.22 24.39 13.21
N TYR A 503 -14.47 23.22 13.81
CA TYR A 503 -15.40 23.08 14.95
C TYR A 503 -14.75 22.67 16.28
N TYR A 504 -13.62 21.97 16.27
CA TYR A 504 -13.07 21.37 17.49
C TYR A 504 -11.72 21.94 17.92
N PHE A 505 -10.93 22.49 16.99
CA PHE A 505 -9.59 23.03 17.30
C PHE A 505 -9.68 24.22 18.25
N ASP A 506 -8.91 24.18 19.33
CA ASP A 506 -8.80 25.31 20.26
C ASP A 506 -7.93 26.42 19.63
N LYS A 507 -8.51 27.61 19.50
CA LYS A 507 -7.88 28.79 18.90
C LYS A 507 -7.63 29.91 19.92
N ARG A 508 -7.85 29.64 21.21
CA ARG A 508 -7.65 30.61 22.29
C ARG A 508 -6.15 30.93 22.43
N SER A 509 -5.88 32.19 22.75
CA SER A 509 -4.56 32.69 23.16
C SER A 509 -4.69 33.33 24.54
N PHE A 510 -3.61 33.28 25.31
CA PHE A 510 -3.56 33.83 26.67
C PHE A 510 -2.40 34.84 26.78
N PRO A 511 -2.52 35.89 27.62
CA PRO A 511 -1.47 36.91 27.75
C PRO A 511 -0.12 36.36 28.24
N ASP A 512 -0.12 35.23 28.94
CA ASP A 512 1.05 34.53 29.47
C ASP A 512 1.54 33.41 28.54
N ASP A 513 1.09 33.36 27.28
CA ASP A 513 1.65 32.47 26.27
C ASP A 513 3.04 32.97 25.82
N GLU A 514 4.08 32.23 26.21
CA GLU A 514 5.46 32.47 25.76
C GLU A 514 5.68 31.85 24.37
N THR A 515 6.45 32.51 23.49
CA THR A 515 6.63 32.12 22.07
C THR A 515 7.97 31.44 21.77
N ASP A 516 8.73 31.12 22.81
CA ASP A 516 10.04 30.47 22.79
C ASP A 516 9.96 28.98 23.21
N GLY A 517 8.78 28.37 23.02
CA GLY A 517 8.56 26.95 23.33
C GLY A 517 9.32 25.98 22.42
N LEU A 518 9.19 24.69 22.73
CA LEU A 518 9.86 23.63 21.99
C LEU A 518 9.14 23.23 20.69
N TYR A 519 9.94 22.87 19.68
CA TYR A 519 9.46 22.15 18.50
C TYR A 519 9.68 20.66 18.66
N LEU A 520 8.65 19.87 18.38
CA LEU A 520 8.71 18.41 18.43
C LEU A 520 8.50 17.79 17.05
N ALA A 521 9.22 16.69 16.83
CA ALA A 521 9.01 15.77 15.72
C ALA A 521 7.79 14.86 15.99
N LEU A 522 7.37 14.09 14.98
CA LEU A 522 6.20 13.21 15.09
C LEU A 522 6.34 12.15 16.19
N ASN A 523 7.56 11.76 16.54
CA ASN A 523 7.87 10.81 17.62
C ASN A 523 7.90 11.45 19.02
N GLY A 524 7.57 12.73 19.15
CA GLY A 524 7.57 13.45 20.42
C GLY A 524 8.96 13.85 20.95
N LYS A 525 10.05 13.61 20.20
CA LYS A 525 11.39 14.10 20.51
C LYS A 525 11.58 15.52 19.97
N GLU A 526 12.51 16.26 20.56
CA GLU A 526 12.86 17.61 20.10
C GLU A 526 13.30 17.61 18.63
N TYR A 527 12.78 18.55 17.86
CA TYR A 527 13.07 18.70 16.45
C TYR A 527 14.20 19.71 16.22
N THR A 528 15.30 19.24 15.61
CA THR A 528 16.51 20.03 15.33
C THR A 528 16.65 20.45 13.86
N GLY A 529 15.65 20.15 13.03
CA GLY A 529 15.69 20.49 11.61
C GLY A 529 15.32 21.95 11.31
N MET A 530 15.44 22.33 10.03
CA MET A 530 15.22 23.71 9.58
C MET A 530 13.73 24.08 9.46
N THR A 531 12.84 23.11 9.24
CA THR A 531 11.42 23.40 8.97
C THR A 531 10.68 23.74 10.27
N LYS A 532 10.18 24.97 10.38
CA LYS A 532 9.40 25.43 11.54
C LYS A 532 8.19 26.23 11.05
N ARG A 533 7.02 25.59 11.02
CA ARG A 533 5.78 26.14 10.42
C ARG A 533 4.80 26.75 11.43
N ILE A 534 5.06 26.63 12.72
CA ILE A 534 4.23 27.19 13.79
C ILE A 534 5.06 28.10 14.70
N THR A 535 4.39 28.99 15.40
CA THR A 535 4.93 29.64 16.61
C THR A 535 4.84 28.64 17.75
N PRO A 536 5.96 28.22 18.37
CA PRO A 536 5.94 27.27 19.45
C PRO A 536 5.51 28.00 20.72
N LEU A 537 4.53 27.46 21.44
CA LEU A 537 4.02 28.09 22.65
C LEU A 537 4.45 27.31 23.89
N PHE A 538 4.77 28.06 24.94
CA PHE A 538 4.92 27.54 26.29
C PHE A 538 3.97 28.27 27.24
N ASN A 539 3.21 27.50 28.02
CA ASN A 539 2.36 27.98 29.10
C ASN A 539 2.10 26.80 30.05
N LYS A 540 1.96 27.05 31.35
CA LYS A 540 1.64 26.02 32.35
C LYS A 540 0.34 25.29 32.05
N ASN A 541 -0.64 25.95 31.44
CA ASN A 541 -1.90 25.32 31.05
C ASN A 541 -1.80 24.55 29.72
N ILE A 542 -0.69 24.64 28.96
CA ILE A 542 -0.49 23.84 27.74
C ILE A 542 0.08 22.48 28.13
N ILE A 543 -0.70 21.44 27.88
CA ILE A 543 -0.32 20.06 28.20
C ILE A 543 0.14 19.26 26.98
N GLY A 544 -0.06 19.80 25.78
CA GLY A 544 0.27 19.09 24.56
C GLY A 544 -0.04 19.87 23.29
N TYR A 545 0.16 19.20 22.17
CA TYR A 545 -0.23 19.62 20.84
C TYR A 545 -0.88 18.43 20.12
N MET A 546 -2.06 18.65 19.56
CA MET A 546 -2.80 17.65 18.80
C MET A 546 -2.88 18.07 17.33
N ALA A 547 -2.36 17.23 16.44
CA ALA A 547 -2.52 17.37 15.01
C ALA A 547 -3.37 16.23 14.49
N VAL A 548 -4.65 16.47 14.20
CA VAL A 548 -5.54 15.50 13.54
C VAL A 548 -6.17 16.19 12.35
N TYR A 549 -5.58 15.99 11.17
CA TYR A 549 -5.99 16.64 9.94
C TYR A 549 -6.32 15.62 8.84
N SER A 550 -6.95 16.09 7.76
CA SER A 550 -7.64 15.27 6.75
C SER A 550 -8.85 14.50 7.30
N SER A 551 -9.88 14.31 6.48
CA SER A 551 -11.00 13.43 6.80
C SER A 551 -10.66 11.95 6.58
N GLY A 552 -9.81 11.65 5.60
CA GLY A 552 -9.42 10.28 5.26
C GLY A 552 -8.48 9.62 6.28
N PHE A 553 -8.27 8.33 6.07
CA PHE A 553 -7.29 7.50 6.78
C PHE A 553 -6.15 7.06 5.86
N ASP A 554 -5.86 7.85 4.83
CA ASP A 554 -4.62 7.68 4.05
C ASP A 554 -3.48 8.10 4.98
N ASN A 555 -2.55 7.19 5.28
CA ASN A 555 -1.42 7.41 6.22
C ASN A 555 -1.81 7.98 7.60
N PRO A 556 -2.67 7.29 8.37
CA PRO A 556 -3.28 7.83 9.59
C PRO A 556 -2.24 8.20 10.66
N ASP A 557 -1.13 7.46 10.75
CA ASP A 557 -0.06 7.70 11.72
C ASP A 557 0.78 8.96 11.40
N LEU A 558 0.76 9.47 10.15
CA LEU A 558 1.37 10.76 9.82
C LEU A 558 0.41 11.93 10.11
N HIS A 559 -0.86 11.73 9.79
CA HIS A 559 -1.88 12.78 9.85
C HIS A 559 -2.59 12.89 11.21
N SER A 560 -2.20 12.03 12.15
CA SER A 560 -2.62 12.08 13.54
C SER A 560 -1.40 12.04 14.47
N THR A 561 -1.30 13.01 15.37
CA THR A 561 -0.21 13.08 16.33
C THR A 561 -0.70 13.75 17.61
N LEU A 562 -0.30 13.18 18.74
CA LEU A 562 -0.47 13.74 20.08
C LEU A 562 0.90 13.78 20.75
N ILE A 563 1.42 14.97 21.01
CA ILE A 563 2.79 15.20 21.52
C ILE A 563 2.80 16.32 22.57
N ARG A 564 3.89 16.47 23.32
CA ARG A 564 3.93 17.34 24.51
C ARG A 564 4.03 18.85 24.22
N ALA A 565 4.56 19.23 23.08
CA ALA A 565 4.76 20.61 22.64
C ALA A 565 4.55 20.73 21.13
N GLY A 566 4.73 21.93 20.57
CA GLY A 566 4.32 22.25 19.20
C GLY A 566 4.96 21.36 18.13
N ARG A 567 4.15 20.80 17.23
CA ARG A 567 4.65 19.99 16.10
C ARG A 567 5.31 20.89 15.05
N TYR A 568 6.54 20.56 14.62
CA TYR A 568 7.35 21.43 13.75
C TYR A 568 6.67 21.85 12.43
N ASP A 569 5.82 21.01 11.84
CA ASP A 569 5.13 21.25 10.56
C ASP A 569 3.64 21.64 10.71
N GLY A 570 3.14 21.81 11.94
CA GLY A 570 1.82 22.34 12.26
C GLY A 570 0.63 21.39 12.02
N ASN A 571 -0.47 21.94 11.47
CA ASN A 571 -1.74 21.26 11.16
C ASN A 571 -2.54 20.76 12.39
N GLY A 572 -2.34 21.40 13.54
CA GLY A 572 -2.99 21.07 14.81
C GLY A 572 -3.24 22.30 15.69
N PHE A 573 -3.45 22.06 16.97
CA PHE A 573 -3.68 23.08 17.99
C PHE A 573 -3.06 22.66 19.34
N PHE A 574 -2.79 23.65 20.19
CA PHE A 574 -2.29 23.40 21.55
C PHE A 574 -3.44 22.92 22.45
N LEU A 575 -3.20 21.83 23.18
CA LEU A 575 -4.11 21.26 24.16
C LEU A 575 -3.97 22.00 25.48
N ARG A 576 -5.08 22.47 26.03
CA ARG A 576 -5.12 23.21 27.30
C ARG A 576 -5.69 22.33 28.41
N SER A 577 -5.18 22.49 29.62
CA SER A 577 -5.55 21.68 30.80
C SER A 577 -7.02 21.80 31.20
N ASP A 578 -7.70 22.88 30.83
CA ASP A 578 -9.08 23.15 31.20
C ASP A 578 -10.12 22.47 30.30
N ASN A 579 -9.76 22.12 29.06
CA ASN A 579 -10.70 21.54 28.08
C ASN A 579 -10.19 20.31 27.33
N PHE A 580 -9.02 19.77 27.68
CA PHE A 580 -8.38 18.68 26.92
C PHE A 580 -9.28 17.45 26.73
N LEU A 581 -10.11 17.10 27.72
CA LEU A 581 -11.03 15.95 27.66
C LEU A 581 -11.94 16.03 26.43
N GLU A 582 -12.47 17.22 26.13
CA GLU A 582 -13.35 17.45 24.98
C GLU A 582 -12.63 17.27 23.63
N LYS A 583 -11.30 17.28 23.64
CA LYS A 583 -10.47 17.22 22.43
C LYS A 583 -9.98 15.80 22.12
N LEU A 584 -9.85 14.95 23.14
CA LEU A 584 -9.38 13.57 22.99
C LEU A 584 -10.19 12.69 22.01
N PRO A 585 -11.52 12.87 21.84
CA PRO A 585 -12.29 12.13 20.83
C PRO A 585 -11.72 12.24 19.40
N MET A 586 -11.11 13.38 19.03
CA MET A 586 -10.47 13.53 17.71
C MET A 586 -9.27 12.60 17.54
N PHE A 587 -8.44 12.46 18.60
CA PHE A 587 -7.32 11.52 18.58
C PHE A 587 -7.82 10.08 18.55
N ALA A 588 -8.81 9.74 19.37
CA ALA A 588 -9.41 8.41 19.36
C ALA A 588 -9.98 8.03 17.97
N ALA A 589 -10.73 8.92 17.32
CA ALA A 589 -11.25 8.72 15.98
C ALA A 589 -10.16 8.40 14.95
N SER A 590 -8.98 9.01 15.09
CA SER A 590 -7.86 8.77 14.19
C SER A 590 -7.31 7.34 14.20
N ARG A 591 -7.60 6.57 15.27
CA ARG A 591 -7.12 5.20 15.47
C ARG A 591 -8.04 4.14 14.84
N TYR A 592 -9.19 4.53 14.31
CA TYR A 592 -10.22 3.60 13.85
C TYR A 592 -9.69 2.53 12.90
N ILE A 593 -8.98 2.92 11.84
CA ILE A 593 -8.47 1.99 10.82
C ILE A 593 -7.33 1.09 11.30
N THR A 594 -6.67 1.45 12.42
CA THR A 594 -5.65 0.60 13.04
C THR A 594 -6.29 -0.68 13.57
N TYR A 595 -7.47 -0.55 14.18
CA TYR A 595 -8.19 -1.63 14.84
C TYR A 595 -9.29 -2.25 13.97
N ASN A 596 -9.82 -1.52 13.00
CA ASN A 596 -10.86 -1.93 12.07
C ASN A 596 -10.31 -1.94 10.63
N ARG A 597 -9.80 -3.11 10.21
CA ARG A 597 -9.07 -3.29 8.95
C ARG A 597 -9.86 -3.96 7.83
N HIS A 598 -11.14 -4.20 8.04
CA HIS A 598 -11.98 -4.75 6.98
C HIS A 598 -11.98 -3.78 5.78
N TRP A 599 -11.93 -4.32 4.56
CA TRP A 599 -11.67 -3.51 3.36
C TRP A 599 -12.75 -2.46 3.10
N THR A 600 -13.99 -2.73 3.50
CA THR A 600 -15.12 -1.78 3.43
C THR A 600 -14.99 -0.57 4.36
N GLN A 601 -14.07 -0.60 5.33
CA GLN A 601 -13.90 0.47 6.30
C GLN A 601 -13.01 1.58 5.75
N ARG A 602 -11.82 1.21 5.24
CA ARG A 602 -10.84 2.17 4.73
C ARG A 602 -11.39 2.81 3.45
N ALA A 603 -11.26 4.13 3.35
CA ALA A 603 -11.87 4.99 2.33
C ALA A 603 -13.39 5.19 2.44
N ASN A 604 -14.16 4.36 3.15
CA ASN A 604 -15.57 4.64 3.44
C ASN A 604 -15.75 5.50 4.69
N ILE A 605 -15.30 4.98 5.85
CA ILE A 605 -15.39 5.67 7.13
C ILE A 605 -14.32 6.74 7.17
N MET A 606 -14.73 7.95 7.53
CA MET A 606 -13.85 9.12 7.59
C MET A 606 -14.13 9.98 8.83
N LYS A 607 -13.17 10.81 9.21
CA LYS A 607 -13.30 11.80 10.28
C LYS A 607 -14.23 12.93 9.85
N SER A 608 -15.22 13.24 10.70
CA SER A 608 -16.25 14.26 10.45
C SER A 608 -16.52 15.11 11.68
N ALA A 609 -16.87 16.38 11.50
CA ALA A 609 -17.36 17.23 12.60
C ALA A 609 -18.88 17.41 12.60
N ASP A 610 -19.63 16.63 11.81
CA ASP A 610 -21.07 16.89 11.58
C ASP A 610 -21.91 16.77 12.86
N GLY A 611 -21.44 16.02 13.86
CA GLY A 611 -22.08 15.90 15.17
C GLY A 611 -21.64 16.93 16.21
N ALA A 612 -20.85 17.95 15.85
CA ALA A 612 -20.25 18.89 16.80
C ALA A 612 -21.26 19.60 17.69
N GLU A 613 -22.41 20.02 17.15
CA GLU A 613 -23.46 20.68 17.95
C GLU A 613 -24.02 19.72 19.01
N ARG A 614 -24.32 18.47 18.63
CA ARG A 614 -24.82 17.43 19.53
C ARG A 614 -23.79 17.11 20.61
N PHE A 615 -22.52 16.99 20.23
CA PHE A 615 -21.40 16.77 21.16
C PHE A 615 -21.25 17.92 22.15
N ASN A 616 -21.17 19.17 21.68
CA ASN A 616 -20.98 20.34 22.54
C ASN A 616 -22.14 20.52 23.53
N LYS A 617 -23.37 20.21 23.12
CA LYS A 617 -24.53 20.21 24.03
C LYS A 617 -24.44 19.12 25.09
N ALA A 618 -23.96 17.92 24.73
CA ALA A 618 -23.76 16.82 25.67
C ALA A 618 -22.64 17.13 26.68
N VAL A 619 -21.54 17.75 26.24
CA VAL A 619 -20.47 18.27 27.10
C VAL A 619 -21.02 19.30 28.08
N SER A 620 -21.72 20.32 27.58
CA SER A 620 -22.24 21.43 28.40
C SER A 620 -23.28 20.98 29.44
N SER A 621 -23.92 19.83 29.22
CA SER A 621 -24.89 19.23 30.15
C SER A 621 -24.30 18.14 31.04
N ASN A 622 -22.98 17.94 30.99
CA ASN A 622 -22.21 16.91 31.71
C ASN A 622 -22.74 15.47 31.52
N LYS A 623 -23.41 15.18 30.41
CA LYS A 623 -24.05 13.88 30.16
C LYS A 623 -23.07 12.78 29.75
N ILE A 624 -21.93 13.17 29.21
CA ILE A 624 -20.93 12.26 28.60
C ILE A 624 -19.60 12.27 29.35
N GLU A 625 -19.58 12.75 30.61
CA GLU A 625 -18.35 12.82 31.40
C GLU A 625 -17.66 11.45 31.49
N GLN A 626 -18.43 10.38 31.74
CA GLN A 626 -17.89 9.04 31.83
C GLN A 626 -17.32 8.56 30.49
N ASP A 627 -17.97 8.86 29.36
CA ASP A 627 -17.45 8.50 28.04
C ASP A 627 -16.14 9.23 27.73
N LEU A 628 -16.02 10.50 28.10
CA LEU A 628 -14.77 11.27 27.97
C LEU A 628 -13.66 10.70 28.85
N LEU A 629 -13.98 10.21 30.05
CA LEU A 629 -13.01 9.55 30.94
C LEU A 629 -12.58 8.18 30.39
N LYS A 630 -13.49 7.42 29.77
CA LYS A 630 -13.11 6.18 29.04
C LYS A 630 -12.18 6.49 27.86
N ILE A 631 -12.45 7.56 27.11
CA ILE A 631 -11.58 8.03 26.03
C ILE A 631 -10.21 8.50 26.57
N LEU A 632 -10.17 9.15 27.74
CA LEU A 632 -8.93 9.49 28.42
C LEU A 632 -8.13 8.22 28.76
N LEU A 633 -8.75 7.22 29.39
CA LEU A 633 -8.08 5.95 29.70
C LEU A 633 -7.49 5.31 28.44
N PHE A 634 -8.29 5.19 27.38
CA PHE A 634 -7.83 4.72 26.08
C PHE A 634 -6.62 5.53 25.57
N THR A 635 -6.70 6.86 25.61
CA THR A 635 -5.66 7.76 25.11
C THR A 635 -4.35 7.60 25.88
N THR A 636 -4.39 7.39 27.20
CA THR A 636 -3.18 7.17 28.02
C THR A 636 -2.48 5.85 27.71
N LEU A 637 -3.24 4.84 27.26
CA LEU A 637 -2.75 3.49 26.99
C LEU A 637 -2.47 3.22 25.49
N GLU A 638 -2.94 4.10 24.60
CA GLU A 638 -2.75 3.98 23.15
C GLU A 638 -1.26 4.07 22.76
N THR A 639 -0.79 3.07 22.01
CA THR A 639 0.64 2.96 21.65
C THR A 639 1.12 4.00 20.62
N GLN A 640 0.22 4.74 19.97
CA GLN A 640 0.54 5.90 19.12
C GLN A 640 0.31 7.25 19.79
N ASN A 641 0.02 7.29 21.10
CA ASN A 641 0.11 8.53 21.84
C ASN A 641 1.59 8.88 22.06
N HIS A 642 2.13 9.73 21.20
CA HIS A 642 3.54 10.10 21.20
C HIS A 642 3.94 11.10 22.29
N MET A 643 3.03 11.45 23.20
CA MET A 643 3.33 12.29 24.34
C MET A 643 4.31 11.56 25.27
N ARG A 644 5.43 12.23 25.56
CA ARG A 644 6.51 11.72 26.40
C ARG A 644 7.02 12.83 27.30
N SER A 645 7.62 12.46 28.43
CA SER A 645 8.31 13.43 29.28
C SER A 645 9.72 13.68 28.76
N LEU A 646 10.13 14.93 28.64
CA LEU A 646 11.48 15.28 28.19
C LEU A 646 12.00 16.59 28.81
N TYR A 647 13.32 16.75 28.80
CA TYR A 647 14.00 18.03 29.06
C TYR A 647 14.29 18.69 27.72
N GLY A 648 13.80 19.90 27.51
CA GLY A 648 14.04 20.65 26.29
C GLY A 648 15.41 21.32 26.30
N SER A 649 15.94 21.63 25.11
CA SER A 649 17.14 22.47 24.96
C SER A 649 16.98 23.88 25.51
N ASP A 650 15.74 24.33 25.75
CA ASP A 650 15.37 25.57 26.41
C ASP A 650 15.54 25.54 27.95
N GLY A 651 16.01 24.42 28.50
CA GLY A 651 16.23 24.23 29.94
C GLY A 651 14.96 23.92 30.73
N ARG A 652 13.80 23.80 30.07
CA ARG A 652 12.52 23.49 30.74
C ARG A 652 12.26 21.99 30.76
N PHE A 653 11.58 21.52 31.81
CA PHE A 653 11.06 20.15 31.89
C PHE A 653 9.62 20.09 31.39
N TYR A 654 9.38 19.26 30.38
CA TYR A 654 8.08 19.04 29.77
C TYR A 654 7.52 17.72 30.27
N ARG A 655 6.79 17.76 31.39
CA ARG A 655 6.15 16.58 31.99
C ARG A 655 4.97 16.09 31.16
N ASN A 656 4.84 14.79 30.93
CA ASN A 656 3.64 14.22 30.32
C ASN A 656 2.45 14.18 31.31
N GLU A 657 1.48 15.05 31.10
CA GLU A 657 0.24 15.13 31.91
C GLU A 657 -0.83 14.10 31.49
N LEU A 658 -0.66 13.43 30.35
CA LEU A 658 -1.52 12.35 29.85
C LEU A 658 -0.88 10.97 30.05
N SER A 659 -0.39 10.71 31.26
CA SER A 659 0.18 9.42 31.66
C SER A 659 -0.45 8.92 32.96
N LEU A 660 -0.51 7.59 33.12
CA LEU A 660 -0.88 6.93 34.36
C LEU A 660 0.31 6.73 35.32
N ASP A 661 1.54 7.05 34.90
CA ASP A 661 2.73 7.01 35.77
C ASP A 661 2.71 8.17 36.77
N ASN A 662 2.30 7.87 38.00
CA ASN A 662 2.24 8.82 39.11
C ASN A 662 3.50 8.81 40.00
N THR A 663 4.61 8.22 39.54
CA THR A 663 5.86 8.14 40.33
C THR A 663 6.36 9.53 40.78
N ASN A 664 6.07 10.56 39.99
CA ASN A 664 6.43 11.96 40.26
C ASN A 664 5.22 12.82 40.72
N GLY A 665 4.27 12.20 41.41
CA GLY A 665 3.00 12.81 41.83
C GLY A 665 1.90 12.62 40.80
N ASP A 666 0.70 13.10 41.11
CA ASP A 666 -0.44 12.98 40.20
C ASP A 666 -0.23 13.74 38.88
N THR A 667 -0.74 13.16 37.80
CA THR A 667 -0.86 13.80 36.48
C THR A 667 -2.30 14.29 36.30
N LEU A 668 -2.55 15.15 35.32
CA LEU A 668 -3.94 15.48 34.95
C LEU A 668 -4.77 14.22 34.60
N ALA A 669 -4.16 13.22 33.98
CA ALA A 669 -4.85 11.97 33.67
C ALA A 669 -5.26 11.21 34.93
N THR A 670 -4.36 11.00 35.91
CA THR A 670 -4.71 10.26 37.13
C THR A 670 -5.76 10.98 37.97
N VAL A 671 -5.67 12.31 38.07
CA VAL A 671 -6.67 13.15 38.78
C VAL A 671 -8.06 13.00 38.16
N ASN A 672 -8.16 13.03 36.82
CA ASN A 672 -9.47 12.92 36.16
C ASN A 672 -9.99 11.49 36.16
N LEU A 673 -9.12 10.49 35.96
CA LEU A 673 -9.52 9.08 35.95
C LEU A 673 -9.94 8.56 37.33
N ALA A 674 -9.59 9.25 38.42
CA ALA A 674 -10.16 8.98 39.73
C ALA A 674 -11.70 9.14 39.77
N LYS A 675 -12.29 9.88 38.81
CA LYS A 675 -13.74 10.06 38.65
C LYS A 675 -14.39 9.00 37.73
N LEU A 676 -13.60 8.15 37.08
CA LEU A 676 -14.09 7.12 36.18
C LEU A 676 -14.75 6.01 36.99
N LYS A 677 -15.99 5.68 36.66
CA LYS A 677 -16.68 4.49 37.19
C LYS A 677 -16.09 3.26 36.51
N GLN A 678 -15.27 2.52 37.24
CA GLN A 678 -14.57 1.36 36.70
C GLN A 678 -15.51 0.14 36.63
N GLY A 679 -15.63 -0.44 35.44
CA GLY A 679 -16.10 -1.81 35.25
C GLY A 679 -14.91 -2.78 35.23
N SER A 680 -15.18 -4.06 34.93
CA SER A 680 -14.13 -5.07 34.86
C SER A 680 -13.04 -4.74 33.83
N LYS A 681 -13.43 -4.24 32.64
CA LYS A 681 -12.48 -3.87 31.59
C LYS A 681 -11.54 -2.73 32.01
N GLU A 682 -12.07 -1.70 32.65
CA GLU A 682 -11.27 -0.60 33.17
C GLU A 682 -10.30 -1.09 34.25
N THR A 683 -10.78 -1.89 35.21
CA THR A 683 -9.94 -2.48 36.27
C THR A 683 -8.81 -3.31 35.68
N ASP A 684 -9.12 -4.21 34.74
CA ASP A 684 -8.13 -5.06 34.09
C ASP A 684 -7.06 -4.23 33.35
N LEU A 685 -7.45 -3.13 32.70
CA LEU A 685 -6.52 -2.22 32.03
C LEU A 685 -5.58 -1.51 33.02
N PHE A 686 -6.09 -1.04 34.15
CA PHE A 686 -5.26 -0.43 35.20
C PHE A 686 -4.28 -1.46 35.79
N GLU A 687 -4.74 -2.67 36.12
CA GLU A 687 -3.88 -3.74 36.62
C GLU A 687 -2.79 -4.13 35.61
N GLN A 688 -3.15 -4.19 34.32
CA GLN A 688 -2.20 -4.51 33.26
C GLN A 688 -1.18 -3.38 33.05
N TRP A 689 -1.60 -2.12 33.18
CA TRP A 689 -0.68 -0.98 33.20
C TRP A 689 0.30 -1.03 34.37
N GLU A 690 -0.16 -1.36 35.58
CA GLU A 690 0.71 -1.47 36.76
C GLU A 690 1.81 -2.52 36.56
N LYS A 691 1.49 -3.65 35.91
CA LYS A 691 2.49 -4.66 35.52
C LYS A 691 3.50 -4.09 34.52
N VAL A 692 3.05 -3.36 33.49
CA VAL A 692 3.93 -2.69 32.52
C VAL A 692 4.87 -1.71 33.24
N LEU A 693 4.34 -0.84 34.09
CA LEU A 693 5.14 0.17 34.80
C LEU A 693 6.13 -0.47 35.79
N THR A 694 5.71 -1.54 36.48
CA THR A 694 6.57 -2.30 37.39
C THR A 694 7.76 -2.90 36.66
N GLU A 695 7.55 -3.55 35.52
CA GLU A 695 8.66 -4.10 34.72
C GLU A 695 9.50 -3.00 34.06
N ALA A 696 8.89 -1.91 33.61
CA ALA A 696 9.60 -0.76 33.04
C ALA A 696 10.62 -0.17 34.03
N LYS A 697 10.25 -0.08 35.32
CA LYS A 697 11.12 0.39 36.41
C LYS A 697 12.35 -0.48 36.66
N LYS A 698 12.33 -1.75 36.24
CA LYS A 698 13.48 -2.67 36.34
C LYS A 698 14.48 -2.53 35.19
N THR A 699 14.11 -1.81 34.13
CA THR A 699 15.00 -1.64 32.96
C THR A 699 16.19 -0.74 33.28
N LYS A 700 17.33 -0.99 32.62
CA LYS A 700 18.58 -0.25 32.86
C LYS A 700 18.46 1.24 32.51
N ASN A 701 17.64 1.56 31.52
CA ASN A 701 17.49 2.93 30.99
C ASN A 701 16.37 3.71 31.68
N TYR A 702 15.70 3.13 32.69
CA TYR A 702 14.64 3.82 33.42
C TYR A 702 15.18 5.04 34.17
N ASN A 703 14.53 6.19 33.97
CA ASN A 703 14.85 7.43 34.66
C ASN A 703 13.67 7.84 35.56
N SER A 704 13.84 7.72 36.88
CA SER A 704 12.80 8.03 37.87
C SER A 704 12.31 9.48 37.85
N LYS A 705 13.06 10.41 37.23
CA LYS A 705 12.65 11.82 37.06
C LYS A 705 11.64 12.03 35.93
N LEU A 706 11.39 11.03 35.10
CA LEU A 706 10.46 11.10 33.98
C LEU A 706 9.11 10.47 34.36
N THR A 707 8.05 10.99 33.76
CA THR A 707 6.70 10.40 33.79
C THR A 707 6.47 9.69 32.46
N TYR A 708 6.53 8.35 32.46
CA TYR A 708 6.55 7.54 31.24
C TYR A 708 5.15 7.28 30.68
N SER A 709 4.97 7.39 29.35
CA SER A 709 3.81 6.83 28.65
C SER A 709 4.10 5.43 28.13
N VAL A 710 3.05 4.69 27.74
CA VAL A 710 3.20 3.41 27.02
C VAL A 710 4.13 3.55 25.81
N TYR A 711 3.96 4.60 25.01
CA TYR A 711 4.81 4.84 23.85
C TYR A 711 6.27 5.11 24.23
N GLN A 712 6.52 5.92 25.26
CA GLN A 712 7.87 6.20 25.73
C GLN A 712 8.55 4.94 26.27
N ILE A 713 7.81 4.08 26.98
CA ILE A 713 8.32 2.78 27.44
C ILE A 713 8.68 1.89 26.23
N ILE A 714 7.84 1.82 25.20
CA ILE A 714 8.11 1.06 23.99
C ILE A 714 9.37 1.57 23.27
N ASP A 715 9.52 2.89 23.14
CA ASP A 715 10.62 3.50 22.38
C ASP A 715 11.96 3.51 23.15
N GLU A 716 11.94 3.70 24.47
CA GLU A 716 13.16 3.97 25.26
C GLU A 716 13.57 2.79 26.16
N LEU A 717 12.62 1.98 26.64
CA LEU A 717 12.86 0.95 27.67
C LEU A 717 12.71 -0.48 27.15
N ASN A 718 11.77 -0.74 26.24
CA ASN A 718 11.54 -2.07 25.66
C ASN A 718 12.57 -2.42 24.57
N THR A 719 13.85 -2.38 24.95
CA THR A 719 14.98 -2.62 24.04
C THR A 719 15.04 -4.06 23.56
N SER A 720 15.53 -4.25 22.34
CA SER A 720 15.71 -5.56 21.73
C SER A 720 16.96 -5.59 20.85
N GLU A 721 17.45 -6.80 20.62
CA GLU A 721 18.57 -7.10 19.73
C GLU A 721 18.10 -8.08 18.66
N LYS A 722 18.81 -8.13 17.54
CA LYS A 722 18.60 -9.15 16.51
C LYS A 722 19.54 -10.30 16.80
N ASP A 723 19.01 -11.51 16.82
CA ASP A 723 19.86 -12.70 16.82
C ASP A 723 20.48 -12.95 15.44
N GLU A 724 21.28 -14.00 15.36
CA GLU A 724 21.93 -14.48 14.13
C GLU A 724 20.94 -14.86 13.00
N ASN A 725 19.64 -14.98 13.29
CA ASN A 725 18.59 -15.26 12.30
C ASN A 725 17.71 -14.03 12.00
N ASP A 726 18.17 -12.83 12.34
CA ASP A 726 17.41 -11.56 12.28
C ASP A 726 16.08 -11.61 13.06
N LYS A 727 15.96 -12.53 14.03
CA LYS A 727 14.81 -12.60 14.93
C LYS A 727 15.05 -11.64 16.10
N THR A 728 14.01 -10.89 16.41
CA THR A 728 14.06 -9.91 17.52
C THR A 728 14.01 -10.64 18.87
N ILE A 729 15.07 -10.52 19.65
CA ILE A 729 15.16 -10.96 21.04
C ILE A 729 15.04 -9.72 21.94
N TYR A 730 14.05 -9.71 22.83
CA TYR A 730 13.83 -8.61 23.76
C TYR A 730 14.70 -8.77 25.01
N ASN A 731 15.37 -7.70 25.42
CA ASN A 731 16.19 -7.67 26.64
C ASN A 731 15.33 -7.79 27.91
N TYR A 732 14.05 -7.42 27.81
CA TYR A 732 13.05 -7.49 28.87
C TYR A 732 11.80 -8.24 28.40
N PRO A 733 11.84 -9.58 28.29
CA PRO A 733 10.72 -10.36 27.75
C PRO A 733 9.40 -10.19 28.51
N GLU A 734 9.44 -10.04 29.84
CA GLU A 734 8.25 -9.80 30.67
C GLU A 734 7.59 -8.45 30.37
N LEU A 735 8.39 -7.37 30.29
CA LEU A 735 7.92 -6.05 29.88
C LEU A 735 7.26 -6.11 28.50
N ASN A 736 7.94 -6.72 27.52
CA ASN A 736 7.41 -6.88 26.18
C ASN A 736 6.11 -7.71 26.17
N GLY A 737 6.04 -8.79 26.96
CA GLY A 737 4.85 -9.60 27.14
C GLY A 737 3.67 -8.77 27.65
N HIS A 738 3.88 -8.00 28.72
CA HIS A 738 2.85 -7.14 29.29
C HIS A 738 2.40 -6.01 28.36
N LEU A 739 3.30 -5.42 27.58
CA LEU A 739 2.96 -4.42 26.55
C LEU A 739 2.10 -5.03 25.43
N ASN A 740 2.40 -6.25 25.00
CA ASN A 740 1.61 -6.95 23.97
C ASN A 740 0.21 -7.32 24.47
N THR A 741 0.10 -7.77 25.72
CA THR A 741 -1.20 -8.02 26.37
C THR A 741 -2.00 -6.72 26.47
N LEU A 742 -1.38 -5.63 26.97
CA LEU A 742 -2.03 -4.33 27.08
C LEU A 742 -2.55 -3.84 25.73
N LYS A 743 -1.74 -3.94 24.66
CA LYS A 743 -2.15 -3.56 23.30
C LYS A 743 -3.38 -4.32 22.81
N THR A 744 -3.52 -5.59 23.18
CA THR A 744 -4.68 -6.41 22.82
C THR A 744 -5.93 -5.96 23.58
N MET A 745 -5.80 -5.75 24.89
CA MET A 745 -6.90 -5.25 25.74
C MET A 745 -7.36 -3.85 25.32
N VAL A 746 -6.43 -2.93 25.02
CA VAL A 746 -6.74 -1.58 24.53
C VAL A 746 -7.52 -1.62 23.21
N LYS A 747 -7.19 -2.56 22.30
CA LYS A 747 -7.96 -2.76 21.05
C LYS A 747 -9.40 -3.19 21.34
N GLU A 748 -9.59 -4.15 22.23
CA GLU A 748 -10.93 -4.65 22.60
C GLU A 748 -11.75 -3.56 23.28
N TYR A 749 -11.11 -2.81 24.19
CA TYR A 749 -11.68 -1.65 24.85
C TYR A 749 -12.10 -0.57 23.85
N TYR A 750 -11.21 -0.22 22.92
CA TYR A 750 -11.49 0.75 21.87
C TYR A 750 -12.73 0.37 21.06
N ASN A 751 -12.80 -0.87 20.57
CA ASN A 751 -13.91 -1.31 19.73
C ASN A 751 -15.24 -1.40 20.48
N SER A 752 -15.23 -1.77 21.76
CA SER A 752 -16.45 -1.98 22.53
C SER A 752 -16.96 -0.74 23.27
N GLU A 753 -16.06 0.10 23.78
CA GLU A 753 -16.41 1.26 24.63
C GLU A 753 -16.26 2.60 23.90
N ILE A 754 -15.33 2.72 22.93
CA ILE A 754 -14.98 4.01 22.33
C ILE A 754 -15.63 4.20 20.95
N VAL A 755 -15.57 3.18 20.09
CA VAL A 755 -16.14 3.25 18.73
C VAL A 755 -17.62 3.63 18.70
N PRO A 756 -18.51 3.09 19.57
CA PRO A 756 -19.91 3.49 19.59
C PRO A 756 -20.09 5.00 19.79
N PHE A 757 -19.37 5.58 20.75
CA PHE A 757 -19.38 7.02 21.02
C PHE A 757 -18.93 7.83 19.80
N LEU A 758 -17.87 7.40 19.12
CA LEU A 758 -17.33 8.10 17.96
C LEU A 758 -18.31 8.16 16.79
N PHE A 759 -19.16 7.14 16.61
CA PHE A 759 -20.23 7.15 15.62
C PHE A 759 -21.47 7.92 16.11
N GLU A 760 -21.85 7.80 17.38
CA GLU A 760 -22.97 8.53 17.98
C GLU A 760 -22.81 10.05 17.82
N TYR A 761 -21.61 10.57 18.08
CA TYR A 761 -21.28 11.99 17.93
C TYR A 761 -20.66 12.33 16.57
N GLU A 762 -20.71 11.40 15.61
CA GLU A 762 -20.21 11.56 14.23
C GLU A 762 -18.77 12.09 14.13
N PHE A 763 -17.91 11.79 15.11
CA PHE A 763 -16.47 11.91 14.91
C PHE A 763 -16.00 10.99 13.78
N LEU A 764 -16.67 9.85 13.61
CA LEU A 764 -16.56 8.94 12.47
C LEU A 764 -17.88 8.88 11.71
N LYS A 765 -17.81 8.88 10.38
CA LYS A 765 -19.00 8.89 9.51
C LYS A 765 -18.79 8.19 8.18
#